data_AF-A0A8D8VIK3-F1
#
_entry.id   AF-A0A8D8VIK3-F1
#
_cell.length_a   1.000
_cell.length_b   1.000
_cell.length_c   1.000
_cell.angle_alpha   90.00
_cell.angle_beta   90.00
_cell.angle_gamma   90.00
#
_symmetry.space_group_name_H-M   'P 1'
#
loop_
_entity.id
_entity.type
_entity.pdbx_description
1 polymer ?
#
loop_
_entity_poly.entity_id
_entity_poly.type
_entity_poly.pdbx_seq_one_letter_code
_entity_poly.pdbx_strand_id
1 'polypeptide(L)'
;MKTQPDPVVVRYISSACNNTPHSLDWNSSGLVAYAAYCNVVIYDPQNGEGGKVLHTLTNHKAKVMAVKWVLNTLGEPQYEDLISCSLDKTAILWKHVSDGDYLPYHMRGHTDTVEHTDAVRYQQKDDTFTLIATTSADSSVKLWIQTKNTGEIQCIQTLNISSKAYDLHILCVRLVILPSSNQALVLCSADDCNVYVYVLDLLSQQLTQSSIKLKGHENWIRSLDITFEDDKVYIASGSQDNTIRIWALCPKPAPHEEGEFQTEQQILELGGEGGKLYVTLESVLLGHEGWVYGVHWHPTLSDGTRPLHLLSCSMDKSIIAWAPDLSTGLWLESARVGEVGGNTLGFYGCKFGPQGRYILGHGFQGSLHLWKLKGDIWQPCVTVGGHFGSVRDIRWEPSGQFIISVSEDQTTRLHAPFVGKNTWHEMARPQVHGYDLTCLALVSTFLFASGADEKVVRVFRTTQNFVDNIQRMCGVDFSEHDFVKNELHQCPVGAQVPALGLSNMAVEEENQELTAQNPSQVFHLEHPPTEEDLVQNTLWPEIQKLYGHGYEIYSLAASHDGKLLASACKATKPEHAAVIIWDVSTWKQVQSLPCHQLTITQLCFSPDDTRLVSVSRDRRWGLYQRDSTGRLSLVACTDKTNGVHKRIIWGVAWSHDSAYFLTISRDGLCVVWGRREGETEEKGPMGGYTAISTLELKEESLTAIALAPLLLGNQYLVTIGTESGTLYVYTWDPVTNTWAMRSTVAGRHGHQGVINRVQFRPCPGVAGDSSPQENVVQFCTAGGDHFVKIFDV
;
A
#
# COMPACT_ATOMS: atom_id res chain seq x y z
N MET A 1 24.22 27.84 -8.72
CA MET A 1 24.53 27.34 -7.36
C MET A 1 24.19 25.86 -7.36
N LYS A 2 25.15 24.96 -7.12
CA LYS A 2 24.81 23.54 -6.92
C LYS A 2 23.99 23.48 -5.64
N THR A 3 22.71 23.17 -5.76
CA THR A 3 21.84 22.88 -4.61
C THR A 3 22.53 21.80 -3.79
N GLN A 4 22.80 22.07 -2.51
CA GLN A 4 23.19 21.00 -1.60
C GLN A 4 22.08 19.93 -1.66
N PRO A 5 22.43 18.64 -1.69
CA PRO A 5 21.42 17.58 -1.67
C PRO A 5 20.53 17.77 -0.43
N ASP A 6 19.24 17.50 -0.58
CA ASP A 6 18.30 17.49 0.53
C ASP A 6 18.85 16.53 1.59
N PRO A 7 18.99 16.94 2.87
CA PRO A 7 19.52 16.07 3.91
C PRO A 7 18.63 14.86 4.17
N VAL A 8 17.36 14.87 3.74
CA VAL A 8 16.44 13.75 3.97
C VAL A 8 16.23 12.92 2.70
N VAL A 9 16.51 11.62 2.77
CA VAL A 9 16.38 10.68 1.65
C VAL A 9 15.43 9.54 2.01
N VAL A 10 14.50 9.20 1.10
CA VAL A 10 13.61 8.04 1.29
C VAL A 10 14.41 6.75 1.08
N ARG A 11 14.46 5.93 2.12
CA ARG A 11 15.17 4.64 2.13
C ARG A 11 14.27 3.48 1.73
N TYR A 12 13.05 3.45 2.24
CA TYR A 12 12.09 2.36 2.04
C TYR A 12 10.66 2.91 1.96
N ILE A 13 9.86 2.30 1.10
CA ILE A 13 8.43 2.54 0.96
C ILE A 13 7.74 1.18 0.94
N SER A 14 6.74 1.01 1.81
CA SER A 14 5.80 -0.11 1.78
C SER A 14 4.40 0.43 1.53
N SER A 15 3.69 -0.17 0.56
CA SER A 15 2.33 0.18 0.19
C SER A 15 1.63 -1.00 -0.51
N ALA A 16 0.31 -1.07 -0.36
CA ALA A 16 -0.53 -2.04 -1.10
C ALA A 16 -1.08 -1.45 -2.40
N CYS A 17 -1.50 -2.33 -3.30
CA CYS A 17 -2.30 -1.97 -4.45
C CYS A 17 -3.75 -1.68 -4.05
N ASN A 18 -4.42 -0.75 -4.74
CA ASN A 18 -5.83 -0.47 -4.51
C ASN A 18 -6.70 -1.68 -4.87
N ASN A 19 -7.73 -1.89 -4.06
CA ASN A 19 -8.75 -2.92 -4.24
C ASN A 19 -9.78 -2.57 -5.33
N THR A 20 -9.30 -2.23 -6.52
CA THR A 20 -10.10 -1.98 -7.71
C THR A 20 -9.54 -2.78 -8.88
N PRO A 21 -10.37 -3.29 -9.80
CA PRO A 21 -9.87 -3.92 -11.02
C PRO A 21 -9.03 -2.93 -11.83
N HIS A 22 -8.06 -3.44 -12.60
CA HIS A 22 -7.19 -2.63 -13.47
C HIS A 22 -6.34 -1.57 -12.75
N SER A 23 -6.16 -1.71 -11.43
CA SER A 23 -5.31 -0.83 -10.62
C SER A 23 -3.81 -1.06 -10.82
N LEU A 24 -3.42 -2.03 -11.65
CA LEU A 24 -2.04 -2.42 -11.91
C LEU A 24 -1.78 -2.65 -13.41
N ASP A 25 -0.58 -2.30 -13.86
CA ASP A 25 -0.09 -2.60 -15.20
C ASP A 25 1.45 -2.77 -15.23
N TRP A 26 1.94 -3.57 -16.17
CA TRP A 26 3.37 -3.90 -16.33
C TRP A 26 3.81 -3.56 -17.76
N ASN A 27 4.77 -2.65 -17.91
CA ASN A 27 5.23 -2.22 -19.23
C ASN A 27 6.32 -3.15 -19.80
N SER A 28 6.73 -2.86 -21.04
CA SER A 28 7.79 -3.59 -21.73
C SER A 28 9.21 -3.28 -21.25
N SER A 29 9.44 -2.15 -20.54
CA SER A 29 10.74 -1.84 -19.93
C SER A 29 11.00 -2.64 -18.63
N GLY A 30 9.96 -3.30 -18.10
CA GLY A 30 10.04 -4.11 -16.90
C GLY A 30 9.53 -3.41 -15.65
N LEU A 31 9.04 -2.18 -15.75
CA LEU A 31 8.44 -1.43 -14.64
C LEU A 31 6.95 -1.75 -14.48
N VAL A 32 6.55 -1.85 -13.22
CA VAL A 32 5.15 -1.98 -12.80
C VAL A 32 4.65 -0.62 -12.34
N ALA A 33 3.46 -0.23 -12.77
CA ALA A 33 2.73 0.90 -12.22
C ALA A 33 1.48 0.36 -11.52
N TYR A 34 1.27 0.76 -10.26
CA TYR A 34 0.06 0.38 -9.53
C TYR A 34 -0.52 1.54 -8.72
N ALA A 35 -1.84 1.56 -8.58
CA ALA A 35 -2.55 2.53 -7.75
C ALA A 35 -2.38 2.19 -6.26
N ALA A 36 -2.05 3.17 -5.44
CA ALA A 36 -1.97 3.04 -3.97
C ALA A 36 -2.60 4.26 -3.32
N TYR A 37 -3.80 4.08 -2.74
CA TYR A 37 -4.70 5.14 -2.30
C TYR A 37 -4.91 6.19 -3.40
N CYS A 38 -4.51 7.45 -3.21
CA CYS A 38 -4.58 8.52 -4.21
C CYS A 38 -3.32 8.66 -5.07
N ASN A 39 -2.37 7.73 -4.95
CA ASN A 39 -1.09 7.78 -5.65
C ASN A 39 -0.98 6.73 -6.75
N VAL A 40 -0.07 6.95 -7.69
CA VAL A 40 0.45 5.91 -8.59
C VAL A 40 1.88 5.59 -8.19
N VAL A 41 2.18 4.33 -7.95
CA VAL A 41 3.51 3.86 -7.53
C VAL A 41 4.20 3.19 -8.71
N ILE A 42 5.45 3.58 -8.95
CA ILE A 42 6.34 2.95 -9.94
C ILE A 42 7.29 2.01 -9.21
N TYR A 43 7.22 0.73 -9.55
CA TYR A 43 7.90 -0.36 -8.90
C TYR A 43 8.73 -1.16 -9.92
N ASP A 44 9.99 -1.42 -9.58
CA ASP A 44 10.86 -2.31 -10.33
C ASP A 44 10.91 -3.68 -9.61
N PRO A 45 10.19 -4.70 -10.10
CA PRO A 45 10.17 -6.03 -9.50
C PRO A 45 11.50 -6.78 -9.61
N GLN A 46 12.44 -6.32 -10.45
CA GLN A 46 13.70 -6.99 -10.70
C GLN A 46 14.87 -6.36 -9.92
N ASN A 47 14.60 -5.31 -9.14
CA ASN A 47 15.62 -4.64 -8.33
C ASN A 47 15.98 -5.45 -7.07
N GLY A 48 17.23 -5.92 -6.97
CA GLY A 48 17.68 -6.68 -5.81
C GLY A 48 16.95 -8.02 -5.65
N GLU A 49 16.59 -8.36 -4.41
CA GLU A 49 15.67 -9.46 -4.10
C GLU A 49 14.37 -8.85 -3.60
N GLY A 50 13.24 -9.07 -4.28
CA GLY A 50 11.92 -8.52 -3.90
C GLY A 50 11.49 -7.23 -4.59
N GLY A 51 12.36 -6.64 -5.41
CA GLY A 51 12.07 -5.39 -6.14
C GLY A 51 12.18 -4.14 -5.28
N LYS A 52 11.99 -2.97 -5.90
CA LYS A 52 12.08 -1.66 -5.23
C LYS A 52 11.03 -0.69 -5.76
N VAL A 53 10.34 -0.01 -4.85
CA VAL A 53 9.55 1.17 -5.19
C VAL A 53 10.49 2.30 -5.58
N LEU A 54 10.41 2.73 -6.83
CA LEU A 54 11.25 3.79 -7.36
C LEU A 54 10.65 5.16 -7.08
N HIS A 55 9.37 5.34 -7.45
CA HIS A 55 8.73 6.64 -7.48
C HIS A 55 7.27 6.57 -7.01
N THR A 56 6.77 7.65 -6.41
CA THR A 56 5.36 7.83 -6.07
C THR A 56 4.84 9.09 -6.76
N LEU A 57 3.88 8.95 -7.66
CA LEU A 57 3.27 10.04 -8.41
C LEU A 57 2.03 10.54 -7.68
N THR A 58 2.03 11.82 -7.33
CA THR A 58 1.04 12.44 -6.44
C THR A 58 0.35 13.60 -7.14
N ASN A 59 -0.94 13.47 -7.45
CA ASN A 59 -1.74 14.59 -7.97
C ASN A 59 -3.26 14.36 -7.89
N HIS A 60 -3.71 13.10 -7.91
CA HIS A 60 -5.11 12.77 -7.64
C HIS A 60 -5.51 13.17 -6.21
N LYS A 61 -6.76 13.60 -6.06
CA LYS A 61 -7.30 14.08 -4.77
C LYS A 61 -8.12 13.03 -4.03
N ALA A 62 -8.35 11.89 -4.67
CA ALA A 62 -9.07 10.75 -4.13
C ALA A 62 -8.49 9.46 -4.71
N LYS A 63 -9.03 8.32 -4.25
CA LYS A 63 -8.56 6.99 -4.64
C LYS A 63 -8.41 6.82 -6.15
N VAL A 64 -7.25 6.36 -6.59
CA VAL A 64 -6.98 6.00 -8.00
C VAL A 64 -7.67 4.67 -8.30
N MET A 65 -8.46 4.64 -9.36
CA MET A 65 -9.31 3.52 -9.76
C MET A 65 -8.58 2.55 -10.69
N ALA A 66 -7.91 3.07 -11.73
CA ALA A 66 -7.17 2.28 -12.69
C ALA A 66 -5.88 2.97 -13.13
N VAL A 67 -4.90 2.17 -13.55
CA VAL A 67 -3.61 2.60 -14.08
C VAL A 67 -3.28 1.78 -15.33
N LYS A 68 -2.80 2.45 -16.38
CA LYS A 68 -2.33 1.81 -17.61
C LYS A 68 -1.10 2.50 -18.16
N TRP A 69 -0.12 1.72 -18.60
CA TRP A 69 0.95 2.26 -19.43
C TRP A 69 0.41 2.61 -20.81
N VAL A 70 0.87 3.71 -21.39
CA VAL A 70 0.46 4.10 -22.74
C VAL A 70 1.10 3.12 -23.73
N LEU A 71 0.26 2.41 -24.51
CA LEU A 71 0.75 1.45 -25.49
C LEU A 71 1.51 2.16 -26.61
N ASN A 72 2.80 1.86 -26.73
CA ASN A 72 3.65 2.45 -27.77
C ASN A 72 3.63 1.63 -29.06
N THR A 73 2.92 2.09 -30.08
CA THR A 73 2.91 1.44 -31.41
C THR A 73 4.11 1.83 -32.28
N LEU A 74 4.93 2.79 -31.85
CA LEU A 74 6.02 3.35 -32.66
C LEU A 74 7.37 2.65 -32.47
N GLY A 75 7.43 1.67 -31.57
CA GLY A 75 8.65 0.88 -31.32
C GLY A 75 9.80 1.65 -30.64
N GLU A 76 9.54 2.86 -30.13
CA GLU A 76 10.55 3.60 -29.36
C GLU A 76 10.90 2.84 -28.07
N PRO A 77 12.19 2.53 -27.82
CA PRO A 77 12.60 1.88 -26.59
C PRO A 77 12.41 2.83 -25.39
N GLN A 78 12.07 2.28 -24.22
CA GLN A 78 11.97 3.02 -22.94
C GLN A 78 10.90 4.13 -22.92
N TYR A 79 9.79 3.92 -23.64
CA TYR A 79 8.63 4.80 -23.53
C TYR A 79 7.84 4.48 -22.26
N GLU A 80 7.76 5.45 -21.35
CA GLU A 80 7.25 5.26 -19.99
C GLU A 80 6.14 6.27 -19.66
N ASP A 81 5.39 6.77 -20.65
CA ASP A 81 4.16 7.51 -20.33
C ASP A 81 3.10 6.55 -19.81
N LEU A 82 2.30 7.01 -18.85
CA LEU A 82 1.19 6.23 -18.29
C LEU A 82 -0.02 7.10 -18.05
N ILE A 83 -1.18 6.48 -17.86
CA ILE A 83 -2.44 7.13 -17.54
C ILE A 83 -3.05 6.53 -16.28
N SER A 84 -3.66 7.38 -15.47
CA SER A 84 -4.45 6.97 -14.31
C SER A 84 -5.79 7.68 -14.27
N CYS A 85 -6.77 7.08 -13.62
CA CYS A 85 -8.09 7.68 -13.38
C CYS A 85 -8.52 7.50 -11.92
N SER A 86 -9.44 8.34 -11.43
CA SER A 86 -9.72 8.44 -10.00
C SER A 86 -11.18 8.75 -9.67
N LEU A 87 -11.53 8.41 -8.43
CA LEU A 87 -12.74 8.84 -7.71
C LEU A 87 -12.88 10.38 -7.67
N ASP A 88 -11.81 11.13 -7.90
CA ASP A 88 -11.85 12.60 -7.99
C ASP A 88 -12.45 13.15 -9.28
N LYS A 89 -13.01 12.27 -10.14
CA LYS A 89 -13.68 12.58 -11.40
C LYS A 89 -12.73 13.04 -12.51
N THR A 90 -11.43 12.77 -12.36
CA THR A 90 -10.42 13.12 -13.35
C THR A 90 -9.62 11.90 -13.80
N ALA A 91 -9.03 12.03 -14.99
CA ALA A 91 -7.93 11.20 -15.43
C ALA A 91 -6.67 12.07 -15.62
N ILE A 92 -5.50 11.48 -15.49
CA ILE A 92 -4.21 12.15 -15.64
C ILE A 92 -3.34 11.35 -16.59
N LEU A 93 -2.88 11.99 -17.65
CA LEU A 93 -1.77 11.49 -18.47
C LEU A 93 -0.47 11.97 -17.82
N TRP A 94 0.37 11.02 -17.43
CA TRP A 94 1.68 11.26 -16.83
C TRP A 94 2.74 11.10 -17.91
N LYS A 95 3.38 12.20 -18.28
CA LYS A 95 4.45 12.19 -19.28
C LYS A 95 5.80 12.05 -18.60
N HIS A 96 6.53 11.00 -18.96
CA HIS A 96 7.87 10.77 -18.46
C HIS A 96 8.84 11.79 -19.08
N VAL A 97 9.61 12.48 -18.24
CA VAL A 97 10.60 13.49 -18.66
C VAL A 97 12.02 12.99 -18.40
N SER A 98 12.26 12.50 -17.18
CA SER A 98 13.52 11.93 -16.70
C SER A 98 13.22 11.00 -15.53
N ASP A 99 14.24 10.26 -15.06
CA ASP A 99 14.08 9.29 -13.97
C ASP A 99 13.32 9.88 -12.77
N GLY A 100 12.10 9.38 -12.57
CA GLY A 100 11.19 9.80 -11.49
C GLY A 100 10.44 11.10 -11.68
N ASP A 101 10.68 11.81 -12.77
CA ASP A 101 10.00 13.05 -13.11
C ASP A 101 8.92 12.78 -14.17
N TYR A 102 7.67 12.87 -13.72
CA TYR A 102 6.47 12.74 -14.54
C TYR A 102 5.66 14.03 -14.48
N LEU A 103 5.32 14.58 -15.65
CA LEU A 103 4.46 15.76 -15.76
C LEU A 103 2.98 15.34 -15.86
N PRO A 104 2.10 15.81 -14.97
CA PRO A 104 0.68 15.47 -14.99
C PRO A 104 -0.11 16.38 -15.95
N TYR A 105 -0.87 15.78 -16.86
CA TYR A 105 -1.83 16.47 -17.74
C TYR A 105 -3.25 15.99 -17.42
N HIS A 106 -4.06 16.88 -16.86
CA HIS A 106 -5.41 16.55 -16.38
C HIS A 106 -6.44 16.55 -17.50
N MET A 107 -7.24 15.49 -17.54
CA MET A 107 -8.48 15.41 -18.30
C MET A 107 -9.66 15.68 -17.36
N ARG A 108 -10.40 16.75 -17.65
CA ARG A 108 -11.58 17.17 -16.90
C ARG A 108 -12.78 17.20 -17.84
N GLY A 109 -13.90 16.65 -17.42
CA GLY A 109 -15.13 16.64 -18.23
C GLY A 109 -16.16 15.60 -17.82
N HIS A 110 -15.77 14.57 -17.07
CA HIS A 110 -16.70 13.64 -16.42
C HIS A 110 -17.39 14.31 -15.22
N THR A 111 -18.63 13.90 -14.96
CA THR A 111 -19.47 14.43 -13.86
C THR A 111 -19.45 13.52 -12.62
N ASP A 112 -18.96 12.30 -12.78
CA ASP A 112 -18.77 11.30 -11.72
C ASP A 112 -17.39 10.63 -11.83
N THR A 113 -17.15 9.63 -10.99
CA THR A 113 -15.93 8.84 -10.85
C THR A 113 -15.46 8.29 -12.19
N VAL A 114 -14.18 8.50 -12.51
CA VAL A 114 -13.57 7.88 -13.70
C VAL A 114 -12.99 6.54 -13.29
N GLU A 115 -13.60 5.45 -13.76
CA GLU A 115 -13.38 4.10 -13.24
C GLU A 115 -12.35 3.31 -14.02
N HIS A 116 -12.28 3.50 -15.34
CA HIS A 116 -11.31 2.82 -16.19
C HIS A 116 -10.76 3.73 -17.28
N THR A 117 -9.58 3.39 -17.78
CA THR A 117 -8.87 4.17 -18.78
C THR A 117 -7.98 3.28 -19.64
N ASP A 118 -7.75 3.69 -20.88
CA ASP A 118 -6.81 3.05 -21.80
C ASP A 118 -6.19 4.10 -22.72
N ALA A 119 -4.96 3.86 -23.18
CA ALA A 119 -4.25 4.82 -24.01
C ALA A 119 -3.31 4.14 -25.00
N VAL A 120 -3.31 4.65 -26.23
CA VAL A 120 -2.44 4.16 -27.31
C VAL A 120 -1.81 5.35 -28.03
N ARG A 121 -0.49 5.26 -28.23
CA ARG A 121 0.27 6.24 -28.99
C ARG A 121 0.33 5.81 -30.45
N TYR A 122 0.20 6.77 -31.36
CA TYR A 122 0.28 6.55 -32.80
C TYR A 122 0.86 7.74 -33.54
N GLN A 123 1.27 7.49 -34.78
CA GLN A 123 1.81 8.49 -35.66
C GLN A 123 0.92 8.62 -36.89
N GLN A 124 0.68 9.86 -37.29
CA GLN A 124 -0.06 10.18 -38.50
C GLN A 124 0.71 11.30 -39.22
N LYS A 125 1.21 10.98 -40.42
CA LYS A 125 2.18 11.82 -41.14
C LYS A 125 3.41 12.10 -40.24
N ASP A 126 3.77 13.37 -40.04
CA ASP A 126 4.91 13.78 -39.21
C ASP A 126 4.54 14.05 -37.75
N ASP A 127 3.25 13.97 -37.39
CA ASP A 127 2.76 14.27 -36.04
C ASP A 127 2.50 13.00 -35.23
N THR A 128 2.79 13.09 -33.94
CA THR A 128 2.57 12.03 -32.97
C THR A 128 1.44 12.39 -32.02
N PHE A 129 0.54 11.44 -31.82
CA PHE A 129 -0.67 11.59 -31.02
C PHE A 129 -0.76 10.48 -29.97
N THR A 130 -1.41 10.79 -28.86
CA THR A 130 -1.88 9.79 -27.89
C THR A 130 -3.40 9.81 -27.90
N LEU A 131 -4.00 8.71 -28.33
CA LEU A 131 -5.45 8.48 -28.21
C LEU A 131 -5.71 7.89 -26.83
N ILE A 132 -6.66 8.47 -26.11
CA ILE A 132 -7.02 8.09 -24.75
C ILE A 132 -8.52 7.84 -24.69
N ALA A 133 -8.93 6.80 -23.98
CA ALA A 133 -10.32 6.54 -23.65
C ALA A 133 -10.50 6.49 -22.14
N THR A 134 -11.52 7.17 -21.63
CA THR A 134 -11.90 7.14 -20.20
C THR A 134 -13.36 6.76 -20.07
N THR A 135 -13.68 5.94 -19.07
CA THR A 135 -15.05 5.57 -18.70
C THR A 135 -15.38 6.08 -17.31
N SER A 136 -16.64 6.39 -17.07
CA SER A 136 -17.08 6.99 -15.81
C SER A 136 -18.39 6.41 -15.32
N ALA A 137 -18.59 6.48 -14.00
CA ALA A 137 -19.86 6.17 -13.35
C ALA A 137 -21.02 7.05 -13.85
N ASP A 138 -20.72 8.17 -14.52
CA ASP A 138 -21.70 8.98 -15.26
C ASP A 138 -22.23 8.34 -16.55
N SER A 139 -21.86 7.08 -16.83
CA SER A 139 -22.27 6.29 -18.01
C SER A 139 -21.71 6.79 -19.35
N SER A 140 -20.78 7.74 -19.33
CA SER A 140 -20.12 8.22 -20.55
C SER A 140 -18.75 7.57 -20.78
N VAL A 141 -18.43 7.36 -22.06
CA VAL A 141 -17.08 7.09 -22.55
C VAL A 141 -16.58 8.33 -23.25
N LYS A 142 -15.42 8.86 -22.86
CA LYS A 142 -14.81 10.02 -23.53
C LYS A 142 -13.56 9.59 -24.25
N LEU A 143 -13.41 10.05 -25.49
CA LEU A 143 -12.20 9.87 -26.28
C LEU A 143 -11.46 11.19 -26.34
N TRP A 144 -10.17 11.14 -26.06
CA TRP A 144 -9.29 12.30 -26.00
C TRP A 144 -8.10 12.11 -26.92
N ILE A 145 -7.59 13.21 -27.46
CA ILE A 145 -6.34 13.22 -28.20
C ILE A 145 -5.38 14.22 -27.55
N GLN A 146 -4.16 13.75 -27.33
CA GLN A 146 -3.02 14.56 -26.94
C GLN A 146 -2.05 14.66 -28.12
N THR A 147 -1.75 15.88 -28.56
CA THR A 147 -0.76 16.12 -29.64
C THR A 147 0.60 16.43 -29.02
N LYS A 148 1.68 15.78 -29.49
CA LYS A 148 3.03 15.96 -28.93
C LYS A 148 3.48 17.42 -28.87
N ASN A 149 3.15 18.21 -29.90
CA ASN A 149 3.67 19.58 -30.08
C ASN A 149 3.01 20.63 -29.17
N THR A 150 1.74 20.46 -28.80
CA THR A 150 1.00 21.46 -28.01
C THR A 150 0.93 21.11 -26.52
N GLY A 151 1.04 19.83 -26.16
CA GLY A 151 0.81 19.37 -24.78
C GLY A 151 -0.67 19.39 -24.36
N GLU A 152 -1.55 19.98 -25.15
CA GLU A 152 -2.99 20.07 -24.89
C GLU A 152 -3.66 18.71 -25.08
N ILE A 153 -4.64 18.43 -24.23
CA ILE A 153 -5.51 17.25 -24.34
C ILE A 153 -6.92 17.73 -24.66
N GLN A 154 -7.47 17.27 -25.77
CA GLN A 154 -8.81 17.63 -26.23
C GLN A 154 -9.74 16.42 -26.21
N CYS A 155 -10.95 16.59 -25.66
CA CYS A 155 -12.03 15.62 -25.83
C CYS A 155 -12.56 15.71 -27.27
N ILE A 156 -12.41 14.64 -28.04
CA ILE A 156 -12.86 14.58 -29.44
C ILE A 156 -14.25 13.95 -29.58
N GLN A 157 -14.61 13.03 -28.68
CA GLN A 157 -15.90 12.32 -28.69
C GLN A 157 -16.40 12.07 -27.27
N THR A 158 -17.72 12.00 -27.12
CA THR A 158 -18.38 11.47 -25.92
C THR A 158 -19.44 10.48 -26.39
N LEU A 159 -19.34 9.23 -25.95
CA LEU A 159 -20.31 8.18 -26.23
C LEU A 159 -21.13 7.88 -24.99
N ASN A 160 -22.43 7.64 -25.19
CA ASN A 160 -23.32 7.03 -24.22
C ASN A 160 -23.86 5.74 -24.86
N ILE A 161 -23.63 4.59 -24.22
CA ILE A 161 -24.16 3.32 -24.69
C ILE A 161 -25.46 3.07 -23.93
N SER A 162 -26.59 3.04 -24.63
CA SER A 162 -27.90 2.91 -23.99
C SER A 162 -28.59 1.59 -24.32
N SER A 163 -29.31 1.08 -23.32
CA SER A 163 -30.37 0.09 -23.53
C SER A 163 -31.68 0.83 -23.85
N LYS A 164 -32.75 0.09 -24.17
CA LYS A 164 -34.07 0.67 -24.47
C LYS A 164 -34.64 1.56 -23.35
N ALA A 165 -34.13 1.47 -22.12
CA ALA A 165 -34.71 2.13 -20.95
C ALA A 165 -33.74 3.03 -20.17
N TYR A 166 -32.43 2.85 -20.29
CA TYR A 166 -31.42 3.59 -19.52
C TYR A 166 -30.03 3.50 -20.18
N ASP A 167 -29.16 4.46 -19.84
CA ASP A 167 -27.74 4.44 -20.21
C ASP A 167 -27.02 3.37 -19.39
N LEU A 168 -26.24 2.54 -20.07
CA LEU A 168 -25.47 1.45 -19.46
C LEU A 168 -24.23 2.01 -18.76
N HIS A 169 -23.88 1.39 -17.65
CA HIS A 169 -22.69 1.73 -16.90
C HIS A 169 -21.47 0.98 -17.46
N ILE A 170 -20.44 1.71 -17.89
CA ILE A 170 -19.32 1.16 -18.65
C ILE A 170 -18.20 0.69 -17.71
N LEU A 171 -17.94 -0.61 -17.70
CA LEU A 171 -17.02 -1.27 -16.77
C LEU A 171 -15.58 -1.36 -17.28
N CYS A 172 -15.38 -1.45 -18.60
CA CYS A 172 -14.05 -1.55 -19.20
C CYS A 172 -14.05 -0.91 -20.60
N VAL A 173 -12.93 -0.29 -20.95
CA VAL A 173 -12.62 0.19 -22.31
C VAL A 173 -11.25 -0.32 -22.74
N ARG A 174 -11.11 -0.65 -24.03
CA ARG A 174 -9.84 -0.90 -24.70
C ARG A 174 -9.75 -0.19 -26.04
N LEU A 175 -8.57 0.33 -26.32
CA LEU A 175 -8.24 0.97 -27.58
C LEU A 175 -7.25 0.11 -28.36
N VAL A 176 -7.49 0.02 -29.65
CA VAL A 176 -6.58 -0.66 -30.57
C VAL A 176 -6.50 0.11 -31.86
N ILE A 177 -5.30 0.19 -32.44
CA ILE A 177 -5.10 0.74 -33.77
C ILE A 177 -4.87 -0.41 -34.71
N LEU A 178 -5.67 -0.46 -35.77
CA LEU A 178 -5.59 -1.54 -36.74
C LEU A 178 -4.35 -1.32 -37.64
N PRO A 179 -3.45 -2.32 -37.74
CA PRO A 179 -2.25 -2.21 -38.57
C PRO A 179 -2.58 -1.80 -40.00
N SER A 180 -1.74 -0.93 -40.57
CA SER A 180 -1.87 -0.50 -41.98
C SER A 180 -3.20 0.19 -42.33
N SER A 181 -3.95 0.67 -41.34
CA SER A 181 -5.19 1.43 -41.53
C SER A 181 -5.17 2.73 -40.73
N ASN A 182 -6.00 3.69 -41.13
CA ASN A 182 -6.25 4.91 -40.34
C ASN A 182 -7.42 4.72 -39.35
N GLN A 183 -7.71 3.48 -38.95
CA GLN A 183 -8.85 3.14 -38.09
C GLN A 183 -8.37 2.63 -36.73
N ALA A 184 -9.09 3.01 -35.68
CA ALA A 184 -8.97 2.43 -34.36
C ALA A 184 -10.28 1.74 -33.95
N LEU A 185 -10.20 0.65 -33.19
CA LEU A 185 -11.37 0.08 -32.54
C LEU A 185 -11.43 0.58 -31.10
N VAL A 186 -12.64 0.96 -30.69
CA VAL A 186 -12.98 1.29 -29.31
C VAL A 186 -13.88 0.18 -28.81
N LEU A 187 -13.35 -0.65 -27.92
CA LEU A 187 -14.06 -1.77 -27.31
C LEU A 187 -14.57 -1.33 -25.95
N CYS A 188 -15.86 -1.51 -25.69
CA CYS A 188 -16.47 -1.21 -24.41
C CYS A 188 -17.23 -2.43 -23.89
N SER A 189 -17.11 -2.70 -22.59
CA SER A 189 -18.04 -3.56 -21.87
C SER A 189 -18.83 -2.76 -20.84
N ALA A 190 -20.04 -3.20 -20.54
CA ALA A 190 -20.93 -2.52 -19.62
C ALA A 190 -21.47 -3.47 -18.54
N ASP A 191 -22.36 -2.96 -17.69
CA ASP A 191 -23.22 -3.71 -16.77
C ASP A 191 -24.31 -4.52 -17.51
N ASP A 192 -23.94 -5.09 -18.66
CA ASP A 192 -24.71 -6.03 -19.45
C ASP A 192 -23.80 -7.17 -19.96
N CYS A 193 -24.37 -8.09 -20.74
CA CYS A 193 -23.67 -9.30 -21.16
C CYS A 193 -23.00 -9.18 -22.54
N ASN A 194 -22.67 -7.96 -23.00
CA ASN A 194 -22.24 -7.73 -24.38
C ASN A 194 -20.97 -6.90 -24.49
N VAL A 195 -20.18 -7.21 -25.52
CA VAL A 195 -19.05 -6.36 -25.93
C VAL A 195 -19.51 -5.47 -27.07
N TYR A 196 -19.30 -4.17 -26.93
CA TYR A 196 -19.57 -3.16 -27.94
C TYR A 196 -18.27 -2.81 -28.66
N VAL A 197 -18.28 -2.87 -29.99
CA VAL A 197 -17.11 -2.53 -30.80
C VAL A 197 -17.48 -1.39 -31.73
N TYR A 198 -16.83 -0.25 -31.55
CA TYR A 198 -16.97 0.93 -32.40
C TYR A 198 -15.70 1.13 -33.23
N VAL A 199 -15.86 1.74 -34.41
CA VAL A 199 -14.74 2.12 -35.27
C VAL A 199 -14.57 3.63 -35.25
N LEU A 200 -13.37 4.09 -34.91
CA LEU A 200 -12.95 5.48 -34.91
C LEU A 200 -12.02 5.74 -36.10
N ASP A 201 -12.37 6.68 -36.96
CA ASP A 201 -11.47 7.15 -38.01
C ASP A 201 -10.48 8.16 -37.43
N LEU A 202 -9.19 7.83 -37.45
CA LEU A 202 -8.12 8.63 -36.87
C LEU A 202 -7.83 9.90 -37.68
N LEU A 203 -8.24 9.96 -38.95
CA LEU A 203 -8.09 11.17 -39.78
C LEU A 203 -9.15 12.22 -39.43
N SER A 204 -10.42 11.85 -39.42
CA SER A 204 -11.51 12.77 -39.06
C SER A 204 -11.69 12.94 -37.56
N GLN A 205 -11.12 12.04 -36.75
CA GLN A 205 -11.33 11.97 -35.29
C GLN A 205 -12.81 11.80 -34.94
N GLN A 206 -13.57 11.16 -35.83
CA GLN A 206 -14.99 10.87 -35.68
C GLN A 206 -15.24 9.38 -35.66
N LEU A 207 -16.23 8.99 -34.86
CA LEU A 207 -16.76 7.62 -34.90
C LEU A 207 -17.47 7.40 -36.23
N THR A 208 -17.24 6.24 -36.83
CA THR A 208 -17.98 5.85 -38.03
C THR A 208 -19.40 5.42 -37.66
N GLN A 209 -20.26 5.27 -38.66
CA GLN A 209 -21.62 4.71 -38.45
C GLN A 209 -21.59 3.21 -38.12
N SER A 210 -20.45 2.55 -38.27
CA SER A 210 -20.29 1.11 -38.09
C SER A 210 -20.00 0.78 -36.62
N SER A 211 -20.82 -0.12 -36.06
CA SER A 211 -20.58 -0.74 -34.76
C SER A 211 -21.21 -2.11 -34.72
N ILE A 212 -20.65 -3.00 -33.90
CA ILE A 212 -21.20 -4.34 -33.67
C ILE A 212 -21.34 -4.62 -32.19
N LYS A 213 -22.16 -5.63 -31.88
CA LYS A 213 -22.47 -6.09 -30.53
C LYS A 213 -22.22 -7.59 -30.44
N LEU A 214 -21.15 -7.97 -29.75
CA LEU A 214 -20.79 -9.37 -29.52
C LEU A 214 -21.65 -9.90 -28.37
N LYS A 215 -22.46 -10.93 -28.65
CA LYS A 215 -23.43 -11.51 -27.72
C LYS A 215 -23.00 -12.92 -27.34
N GLY A 216 -23.12 -13.25 -26.06
CA GLY A 216 -22.95 -14.63 -25.62
C GLY A 216 -22.70 -14.80 -24.13
N HIS A 217 -22.10 -13.81 -23.47
CA HIS A 217 -22.00 -13.84 -22.01
C HIS A 217 -23.40 -13.83 -21.37
N GLU A 218 -23.47 -14.32 -20.14
CA GLU A 218 -24.72 -14.41 -19.37
C GLU A 218 -24.74 -13.42 -18.19
N ASN A 219 -23.63 -12.71 -17.98
CA ASN A 219 -23.49 -11.70 -16.91
C ASN A 219 -22.51 -10.59 -17.33
N TRP A 220 -22.26 -9.65 -16.43
CA TRP A 220 -21.42 -8.47 -16.67
C TRP A 220 -19.98 -8.82 -17.03
N ILE A 221 -19.45 -8.11 -18.03
CA ILE A 221 -18.10 -8.31 -18.55
C ILE A 221 -17.15 -7.31 -17.86
N ARG A 222 -16.20 -7.84 -17.08
CA ARG A 222 -15.31 -7.04 -16.22
C ARG A 222 -13.97 -6.70 -16.86
N SER A 223 -13.57 -7.44 -17.88
CA SER A 223 -12.25 -7.27 -18.49
C SER A 223 -12.26 -7.59 -19.97
N LEU A 224 -11.51 -6.77 -20.71
CA LEU A 224 -11.26 -6.90 -22.13
C LEU A 224 -9.76 -6.78 -22.37
N ASP A 225 -9.25 -7.60 -23.28
CA ASP A 225 -7.92 -7.41 -23.85
C ASP A 225 -7.84 -7.91 -25.28
N ILE A 226 -6.87 -7.39 -26.03
CA ILE A 226 -6.76 -7.58 -27.47
C ILE A 226 -5.34 -7.98 -27.88
N THR A 227 -5.25 -8.86 -28.87
CA THR A 227 -3.97 -9.24 -29.48
C THR A 227 -4.09 -9.43 -30.99
N PHE A 228 -2.94 -9.45 -31.64
CA PHE A 228 -2.79 -9.67 -33.08
C PHE A 228 -1.96 -10.92 -33.31
N GLU A 229 -2.35 -11.70 -34.31
CA GLU A 229 -1.58 -12.81 -34.86
C GLU A 229 -1.79 -12.81 -36.37
N ASP A 230 -0.71 -12.65 -37.13
CA ASP A 230 -0.75 -12.41 -38.58
C ASP A 230 -1.74 -11.28 -38.95
N ASP A 231 -2.77 -11.59 -39.74
CA ASP A 231 -3.83 -10.64 -40.15
C ASP A 231 -5.09 -10.72 -39.25
N LYS A 232 -5.07 -11.53 -38.19
CA LYS A 232 -6.21 -11.73 -37.29
C LYS A 232 -6.09 -10.88 -36.03
N VAL A 233 -7.24 -10.41 -35.56
CA VAL A 233 -7.37 -9.73 -34.26
C VAL A 233 -8.16 -10.63 -33.32
N TYR A 234 -7.62 -10.93 -32.15
CA TYR A 234 -8.32 -11.68 -31.11
C TYR A 234 -8.71 -10.76 -29.96
N ILE A 235 -9.96 -10.87 -29.53
CA ILE A 235 -10.49 -10.18 -28.35
C ILE A 235 -10.76 -11.25 -27.28
N ALA A 236 -10.23 -11.07 -26.08
CA ALA A 236 -10.63 -11.83 -24.91
C ALA A 236 -11.60 -11.00 -24.07
N SER A 237 -12.70 -11.62 -23.62
CA SER A 237 -13.65 -11.02 -22.69
C SER A 237 -13.88 -11.93 -21.47
N GLY A 238 -13.61 -11.41 -20.27
CA GLY A 238 -13.82 -12.10 -18.99
C GLY A 238 -15.05 -11.56 -18.25
N SER A 239 -15.88 -12.47 -17.73
CA SER A 239 -17.22 -12.15 -17.22
C SER A 239 -17.51 -12.70 -15.81
N GLN A 240 -18.53 -12.13 -15.18
CA GLN A 240 -19.13 -12.63 -13.94
C GLN A 240 -19.95 -13.92 -14.12
N ASP A 241 -20.07 -14.42 -15.34
CA ASP A 241 -20.60 -15.78 -15.62
C ASP A 241 -19.53 -16.88 -15.48
N ASN A 242 -18.35 -16.53 -14.95
CA ASN A 242 -17.19 -17.39 -14.74
C ASN A 242 -16.52 -17.89 -16.04
N THR A 243 -16.93 -17.38 -17.20
CA THR A 243 -16.38 -17.76 -18.50
C THR A 243 -15.47 -16.68 -19.09
N ILE A 244 -14.57 -17.12 -19.96
CA ILE A 244 -13.81 -16.24 -20.85
C ILE A 244 -14.18 -16.59 -22.28
N ARG A 245 -14.49 -15.58 -23.10
CA ARG A 245 -14.75 -15.77 -24.53
C ARG A 245 -13.64 -15.17 -25.36
N ILE A 246 -13.19 -15.90 -26.37
CA ILE A 246 -12.24 -15.45 -27.37
C ILE A 246 -12.99 -15.22 -28.67
N TRP A 247 -12.89 -14.02 -29.21
CA TRP A 247 -13.50 -13.61 -30.47
C TRP A 247 -12.41 -13.38 -31.50
N ALA A 248 -12.57 -13.91 -32.71
CA ALA A 248 -11.64 -13.69 -33.82
C ALA A 248 -12.26 -12.73 -34.83
N LEU A 249 -11.48 -11.72 -35.24
CA LEU A 249 -11.83 -10.78 -36.29
C LEU A 249 -10.86 -10.99 -37.46
N CYS A 250 -11.39 -11.42 -38.60
CA CYS A 250 -10.61 -11.77 -39.77
C CYS A 250 -10.95 -10.85 -40.96
N PRO A 251 -10.00 -10.48 -41.83
CA PRO A 251 -10.27 -9.70 -43.04
C PRO A 251 -10.99 -10.51 -44.13
N LYS A 252 -10.99 -11.84 -44.00
CA LYS A 252 -11.66 -12.76 -44.91
C LYS A 252 -12.76 -13.52 -44.16
N PRO A 253 -13.86 -13.87 -44.83
CA PRO A 253 -14.89 -14.70 -44.23
C PRO A 253 -14.31 -16.08 -43.92
N ALA A 254 -14.79 -16.70 -42.83
CA ALA A 254 -14.51 -18.09 -42.52
C ALA A 254 -14.88 -19.00 -43.71
N PRO A 255 -14.07 -20.04 -44.00
CA PRO A 255 -14.38 -21.00 -45.07
C PRO A 255 -15.73 -21.67 -44.80
N HIS A 256 -16.51 -21.87 -45.87
CA HIS A 256 -17.82 -22.50 -45.81
C HIS A 256 -17.69 -23.95 -46.28
N GLU A 257 -17.75 -24.92 -45.36
CA GLU A 257 -17.86 -26.34 -45.71
C GLU A 257 -19.33 -26.80 -45.60
N GLU A 258 -19.85 -27.43 -46.65
CA GLU A 258 -21.22 -27.96 -46.67
C GLU A 258 -21.33 -29.13 -45.68
N GLY A 259 -22.16 -28.96 -44.64
CA GLY A 259 -22.51 -30.03 -43.69
C GLY A 259 -22.03 -29.82 -42.25
N GLU A 260 -21.25 -28.78 -41.97
CA GLU A 260 -20.82 -28.43 -40.60
C GLU A 260 -21.72 -27.37 -39.94
N PHE A 261 -21.75 -27.38 -38.60
CA PHE A 261 -22.44 -26.36 -37.80
C PHE A 261 -21.74 -25.00 -38.01
N GLN A 262 -22.45 -24.03 -38.59
CA GLN A 262 -21.91 -22.69 -38.79
C GLN A 262 -21.99 -21.86 -37.52
N THR A 263 -20.84 -21.37 -37.07
CA THR A 263 -20.75 -20.33 -36.05
C THR A 263 -21.37 -19.04 -36.59
N GLU A 264 -22.22 -18.37 -35.82
CA GLU A 264 -22.76 -17.06 -36.21
C GLU A 264 -21.61 -16.08 -36.49
N GLN A 265 -21.63 -15.51 -37.70
CA GLN A 265 -20.63 -14.54 -38.15
C GLN A 265 -21.26 -13.15 -38.25
N GLN A 266 -20.63 -12.16 -37.61
CA GLN A 266 -21.00 -10.75 -37.75
C GLN A 266 -20.00 -10.04 -38.67
N ILE A 267 -20.41 -8.93 -39.27
CA ILE A 267 -19.55 -8.13 -40.16
C ILE A 267 -19.39 -6.74 -39.58
N LEU A 268 -18.16 -6.32 -39.37
CA LEU A 268 -17.77 -4.96 -38.99
C LEU A 268 -17.20 -4.25 -40.22
N GLU A 269 -17.87 -3.19 -40.67
CA GLU A 269 -17.37 -2.38 -41.77
C GLU A 269 -16.39 -1.32 -41.26
N LEU A 270 -15.16 -1.34 -41.76
CA LEU A 270 -14.14 -0.34 -41.48
C LEU A 270 -14.29 0.77 -42.53
N GLY A 271 -14.70 1.96 -42.12
CA GLY A 271 -14.99 3.07 -43.04
C GLY A 271 -13.82 3.44 -43.98
N GLY A 272 -14.15 4.00 -45.16
CA GLY A 272 -13.16 4.42 -46.16
C GLY A 272 -12.54 3.24 -46.92
N GLU A 273 -11.19 3.21 -47.01
CA GLU A 273 -10.41 2.11 -47.62
C GLU A 273 -10.18 0.92 -46.67
N GLY A 274 -10.73 0.95 -45.45
CA GLY A 274 -10.42 -0.02 -44.38
C GLY A 274 -10.98 -1.44 -44.57
N GLY A 275 -11.91 -1.66 -45.49
CA GLY A 275 -12.46 -2.98 -45.79
C GLY A 275 -13.48 -3.50 -44.76
N LYS A 276 -13.59 -4.82 -44.64
CA LYS A 276 -14.53 -5.50 -43.73
C LYS A 276 -13.79 -6.48 -42.83
N LEU A 277 -14.19 -6.55 -41.57
CA LEU A 277 -13.78 -7.59 -40.64
C LEU A 277 -14.96 -8.52 -40.36
N TYR A 278 -14.72 -9.81 -40.45
CA TYR A 278 -15.66 -10.87 -40.14
C TYR A 278 -15.37 -11.36 -38.74
N VAL A 279 -16.38 -11.32 -37.87
CA VAL A 279 -16.25 -11.58 -36.45
C VAL A 279 -16.94 -12.89 -36.11
N THR A 280 -16.20 -13.81 -35.50
CA THR A 280 -16.67 -15.13 -35.05
C THR A 280 -16.26 -15.40 -33.61
N LEU A 281 -17.06 -16.20 -32.91
CA LEU A 281 -16.65 -16.76 -31.62
C LEU A 281 -15.64 -17.88 -31.88
N GLU A 282 -14.42 -17.73 -31.38
CA GLU A 282 -13.33 -18.70 -31.56
C GLU A 282 -13.39 -19.79 -30.48
N SER A 283 -13.52 -19.39 -29.21
CA SER A 283 -13.47 -20.32 -28.08
C SER A 283 -14.16 -19.77 -26.84
N VAL A 284 -14.60 -20.69 -25.96
CA VAL A 284 -15.14 -20.39 -24.63
C VAL A 284 -14.30 -21.18 -23.62
N LEU A 285 -13.63 -20.48 -22.71
CA LEU A 285 -12.78 -21.08 -21.68
C LEU A 285 -13.56 -21.20 -20.37
N LEU A 286 -13.50 -22.39 -19.78
CA LEU A 286 -14.13 -22.76 -18.52
C LEU A 286 -13.06 -23.33 -17.58
N GLY A 287 -12.90 -22.74 -16.40
CA GLY A 287 -11.93 -23.21 -15.41
C GLY A 287 -11.86 -22.39 -14.12
N HIS A 288 -12.41 -21.17 -14.14
CA HIS A 288 -12.68 -20.39 -12.94
C HIS A 288 -14.01 -20.77 -12.30
N GLU A 289 -14.06 -20.73 -10.97
CA GLU A 289 -15.27 -20.99 -10.16
C GLU A 289 -15.89 -19.69 -9.61
N GLY A 290 -15.25 -18.55 -9.89
CA GLY A 290 -15.69 -17.22 -9.51
C GLY A 290 -15.61 -16.23 -10.67
N TRP A 291 -15.98 -14.99 -10.36
CA TRP A 291 -15.98 -13.90 -11.34
C TRP A 291 -14.58 -13.64 -11.89
N VAL A 292 -14.48 -13.57 -13.22
CA VAL A 292 -13.23 -13.26 -13.92
C VAL A 292 -13.06 -11.75 -14.00
N TYR A 293 -12.08 -11.21 -13.27
CA TYR A 293 -11.83 -9.76 -13.17
C TYR A 293 -10.75 -9.25 -14.11
N GLY A 294 -9.85 -10.12 -14.56
CA GLY A 294 -8.77 -9.78 -15.47
C GLY A 294 -8.62 -10.84 -16.55
N VAL A 295 -8.48 -10.39 -17.80
CA VAL A 295 -7.96 -11.20 -18.92
C VAL A 295 -6.87 -10.39 -19.60
N HIS A 296 -5.72 -10.99 -19.83
CA HIS A 296 -4.55 -10.30 -20.37
C HIS A 296 -3.75 -11.18 -21.32
N TRP A 297 -3.56 -10.72 -22.56
CA TRP A 297 -2.76 -11.44 -23.54
C TRP A 297 -1.27 -11.39 -23.19
N HIS A 298 -0.55 -12.40 -23.65
CA HIS A 298 0.90 -12.45 -23.54
C HIS A 298 1.57 -11.24 -24.21
N PRO A 299 2.62 -10.65 -23.62
CA PRO A 299 3.33 -9.54 -24.21
C PRO A 299 4.08 -9.96 -25.49
N THR A 300 4.37 -8.98 -26.35
CA THR A 300 5.31 -9.19 -27.45
C THR A 300 6.73 -9.36 -26.89
N LEU A 301 7.38 -10.45 -27.27
CA LEU A 301 8.74 -10.79 -26.90
C LEU A 301 9.76 -9.90 -27.62
N SER A 302 11.01 -9.93 -27.15
CA SER A 302 12.09 -9.13 -27.73
C SER A 302 12.43 -9.49 -29.18
N ASP A 303 12.08 -10.69 -29.64
CA ASP A 303 12.24 -11.12 -31.03
C ASP A 303 11.06 -10.69 -31.93
N GLY A 304 10.09 -9.95 -31.38
CA GLY A 304 8.90 -9.48 -32.07
C GLY A 304 7.77 -10.52 -32.12
N THR A 305 8.01 -11.75 -31.66
CA THR A 305 6.97 -12.78 -31.61
C THR A 305 6.05 -12.56 -30.43
N ARG A 306 4.81 -13.03 -30.55
CA ARG A 306 3.86 -13.03 -29.43
C ARG A 306 3.16 -14.39 -29.38
N PRO A 307 3.49 -15.24 -28.40
CA PRO A 307 2.74 -16.46 -28.16
C PRO A 307 1.26 -16.16 -27.98
N LEU A 308 0.38 -16.97 -28.56
CA LEU A 308 -1.06 -16.87 -28.38
C LEU A 308 -1.46 -17.45 -27.02
N HIS A 309 -0.95 -16.86 -25.93
CA HIS A 309 -1.27 -17.24 -24.56
C HIS A 309 -2.10 -16.15 -23.89
N LEU A 310 -3.03 -16.55 -23.03
CA LEU A 310 -3.91 -15.66 -22.29
C LEU A 310 -3.76 -15.91 -20.79
N LEU A 311 -3.66 -14.84 -20.00
CA LEU A 311 -3.73 -14.89 -18.56
C LEU A 311 -5.13 -14.49 -18.10
N SER A 312 -5.66 -15.14 -17.08
CA SER A 312 -6.89 -14.70 -16.41
C SER A 312 -6.77 -14.77 -14.91
N CYS A 313 -7.50 -13.91 -14.21
CA CYS A 313 -7.58 -13.93 -12.74
C CYS A 313 -9.02 -13.80 -12.24
N SER A 314 -9.27 -14.41 -11.08
CA SER A 314 -10.62 -14.56 -10.54
C SER A 314 -10.68 -14.40 -9.02
N MET A 315 -11.87 -14.12 -8.52
CA MET A 315 -12.18 -14.11 -7.09
C MET A 315 -12.13 -15.48 -6.43
N ASP A 316 -12.01 -16.56 -7.21
CA ASP A 316 -11.75 -17.92 -6.71
C ASP A 316 -10.31 -18.15 -6.23
N LYS A 317 -9.51 -17.09 -6.15
CA LYS A 317 -8.09 -17.10 -5.74
C LYS A 317 -7.15 -17.78 -6.72
N SER A 318 -7.56 -17.94 -7.98
CA SER A 318 -6.69 -18.48 -9.02
C SER A 318 -6.35 -17.46 -10.11
N ILE A 319 -5.14 -17.64 -10.65
CA ILE A 319 -4.68 -17.03 -11.89
C ILE A 319 -4.31 -18.19 -12.83
N ILE A 320 -4.91 -18.21 -14.01
CA ILE A 320 -4.76 -19.30 -14.98
C ILE A 320 -4.09 -18.75 -16.24
N ALA A 321 -3.05 -19.43 -16.71
CA ALA A 321 -2.43 -19.22 -18.00
C ALA A 321 -2.98 -20.24 -19.00
N TRP A 322 -3.58 -19.76 -20.08
CA TRP A 322 -4.20 -20.53 -21.14
C TRP A 322 -3.35 -20.50 -22.41
N ALA A 323 -3.28 -21.63 -23.11
CA ALA A 323 -2.63 -21.73 -24.41
C ALA A 323 -3.37 -22.74 -25.30
N PRO A 324 -3.40 -22.53 -26.63
CA PRO A 324 -3.87 -23.54 -27.55
C PRO A 324 -2.87 -24.70 -27.60
N ASP A 325 -3.38 -25.92 -27.49
CA ASP A 325 -2.60 -27.12 -27.71
C ASP A 325 -2.18 -27.21 -29.19
N LEU A 326 -0.89 -27.42 -29.44
CA LEU A 326 -0.33 -27.42 -30.80
C LEU A 326 -0.85 -28.58 -31.68
N SER A 327 -1.36 -29.66 -31.06
CA SER A 327 -1.82 -30.83 -31.79
C SER A 327 -3.30 -30.78 -32.14
N THR A 328 -4.12 -30.19 -31.27
CA THR A 328 -5.59 -30.16 -31.40
C THR A 328 -6.15 -28.76 -31.68
N GLY A 329 -5.39 -27.70 -31.43
CA GLY A 329 -5.85 -26.31 -31.48
C GLY A 329 -6.79 -25.92 -30.33
N LEU A 330 -7.10 -26.84 -29.42
CA LEU A 330 -7.98 -26.58 -28.27
C LEU A 330 -7.25 -25.77 -27.21
N TRP A 331 -7.95 -24.79 -26.64
CA TRP A 331 -7.44 -24.03 -25.52
C TRP A 331 -7.42 -24.86 -24.24
N LEU A 332 -6.23 -25.00 -23.64
CA LEU A 332 -6.01 -25.73 -22.39
C LEU A 332 -5.37 -24.84 -21.33
N GLU A 333 -5.55 -25.23 -20.08
CA GLU A 333 -4.79 -24.69 -18.95
C GLU A 333 -3.33 -25.15 -19.07
N SER A 334 -2.43 -24.19 -19.30
CA SER A 334 -0.99 -24.43 -19.34
C SER A 334 -0.37 -24.35 -17.94
N ALA A 335 -0.91 -23.49 -17.08
CA ALA A 335 -0.51 -23.36 -15.69
C ALA A 335 -1.61 -22.68 -14.87
N ARG A 336 -1.61 -22.95 -13.56
CA ARG A 336 -2.42 -22.24 -12.56
C ARG A 336 -1.58 -21.92 -11.35
N VAL A 337 -1.66 -20.67 -10.93
CA VAL A 337 -1.05 -20.14 -9.71
C VAL A 337 -2.12 -19.44 -8.88
N GLY A 338 -1.77 -19.05 -7.66
CA GLY A 338 -2.69 -18.38 -6.75
C GLY A 338 -2.54 -18.90 -5.32
N GLU A 339 -3.59 -18.70 -4.53
CA GLU A 339 -3.58 -19.06 -3.12
C GLU A 339 -4.37 -20.35 -2.86
N VAL A 340 -3.87 -21.18 -1.94
CA VAL A 340 -4.57 -22.39 -1.49
C VAL A 340 -5.00 -22.18 -0.04
N GLY A 341 -6.31 -22.24 0.22
CA GLY A 341 -6.88 -22.08 1.56
C GLY A 341 -6.88 -20.62 2.06
N GLY A 342 -7.01 -20.42 3.38
CA GLY A 342 -6.96 -19.11 4.04
C GLY A 342 -8.23 -18.24 3.96
N ASN A 343 -8.29 -17.20 4.79
CA ASN A 343 -9.43 -16.26 4.90
C ASN A 343 -9.35 -15.06 3.93
N THR A 344 -8.34 -15.03 3.06
CA THR A 344 -8.17 -14.04 2.00
C THR A 344 -9.26 -14.16 0.93
N LEU A 345 -9.47 -13.08 0.17
CA LEU A 345 -10.30 -13.07 -1.03
C LEU A 345 -9.42 -13.23 -2.28
N GLY A 346 -9.99 -13.47 -3.45
CA GLY A 346 -9.22 -13.72 -4.68
C GLY A 346 -8.62 -12.47 -5.35
N PHE A 347 -8.31 -12.61 -6.64
CA PHE A 347 -7.53 -11.65 -7.40
C PHE A 347 -8.40 -10.66 -8.19
N TYR A 348 -8.04 -9.38 -8.15
CA TYR A 348 -8.67 -8.33 -8.95
C TYR A 348 -7.96 -8.05 -10.28
N GLY A 349 -6.69 -8.42 -10.40
CA GLY A 349 -5.92 -8.19 -11.61
C GLY A 349 -4.67 -9.07 -11.68
N CYS A 350 -4.19 -9.26 -12.90
CA CYS A 350 -2.97 -10.00 -13.18
C CYS A 350 -2.24 -9.45 -14.42
N LYS A 351 -0.93 -9.67 -14.53
CA LYS A 351 -0.13 -9.29 -15.69
C LYS A 351 1.03 -10.26 -15.90
N PHE A 352 1.32 -10.56 -17.17
CA PHE A 352 2.62 -11.11 -17.54
C PHE A 352 3.70 -10.03 -17.44
N GLY A 353 4.91 -10.41 -17.02
CA GLY A 353 6.10 -9.59 -17.21
C GLY A 353 6.57 -9.58 -18.67
N PRO A 354 7.42 -8.63 -19.10
CA PRO A 354 7.74 -8.35 -20.51
C PRO A 354 8.14 -9.55 -21.38
N GLN A 355 8.74 -10.58 -20.78
CA GLN A 355 9.23 -11.78 -21.47
C GLN A 355 8.35 -13.01 -21.23
N GLY A 356 7.17 -12.85 -20.64
CA GLY A 356 6.28 -13.97 -20.31
C GLY A 356 6.77 -14.90 -19.20
N ARG A 357 7.93 -14.60 -18.59
CA ARG A 357 8.56 -15.44 -17.55
C ARG A 357 8.14 -15.08 -16.13
N TYR A 358 7.31 -14.08 -15.98
CA TYR A 358 6.77 -13.64 -14.71
C TYR A 358 5.26 -13.49 -14.81
N ILE A 359 4.56 -13.83 -13.74
CA ILE A 359 3.14 -13.52 -13.52
C ILE A 359 3.09 -12.65 -12.26
N LEU A 360 2.43 -11.50 -12.36
CA LEU A 360 2.12 -10.63 -11.24
C LEU A 360 0.61 -10.64 -11.04
N GLY A 361 0.16 -10.91 -9.82
CA GLY A 361 -1.23 -10.83 -9.40
C GLY A 361 -1.40 -9.77 -8.31
N HIS A 362 -2.59 -9.17 -8.21
CA HIS A 362 -2.95 -8.40 -7.02
C HIS A 362 -4.28 -8.87 -6.42
N GLY A 363 -4.24 -9.12 -5.10
CA GLY A 363 -5.38 -9.60 -4.34
C GLY A 363 -6.40 -8.51 -4.05
N PHE A 364 -7.58 -8.91 -3.58
CA PHE A 364 -8.62 -7.99 -3.11
C PHE A 364 -8.12 -7.05 -2.01
N GLN A 365 -7.26 -7.54 -1.11
CA GLN A 365 -6.68 -6.74 -0.02
C GLN A 365 -5.41 -6.00 -0.45
N GLY A 366 -5.15 -5.88 -1.76
CA GLY A 366 -4.04 -5.10 -2.28
C GLY A 366 -2.66 -5.77 -2.18
N SER A 367 -2.59 -7.01 -1.69
CA SER A 367 -1.38 -7.83 -1.75
C SER A 367 -0.92 -7.98 -3.20
N LEU A 368 0.39 -7.93 -3.42
CA LEU A 368 0.99 -8.31 -4.70
C LEU A 368 1.54 -9.72 -4.55
N HIS A 369 1.39 -10.52 -5.61
CA HIS A 369 1.97 -11.85 -5.71
C HIS A 369 2.77 -11.92 -6.99
N LEU A 370 4.00 -12.42 -6.91
CA LEU A 370 4.89 -12.55 -8.05
C LEU A 370 5.30 -14.01 -8.20
N TRP A 371 5.14 -14.56 -9.39
CA TRP A 371 5.67 -15.87 -9.75
C TRP A 371 6.66 -15.75 -10.90
N LYS A 372 7.72 -16.55 -10.84
CA LYS A 372 8.72 -16.68 -11.90
C LYS A 372 8.73 -18.09 -12.44
N LEU A 373 8.72 -18.22 -13.76
CA LEU A 373 8.87 -19.50 -14.43
C LEU A 373 10.34 -19.96 -14.35
N LYS A 374 10.58 -21.11 -13.72
CA LYS A 374 11.88 -21.80 -13.71
C LYS A 374 11.71 -23.23 -14.22
N GLY A 375 12.29 -23.51 -15.39
CA GLY A 375 11.93 -24.72 -16.14
C GLY A 375 10.46 -24.63 -16.53
N ASP A 376 9.68 -25.65 -16.15
CA ASP A 376 8.23 -25.72 -16.42
C ASP A 376 7.39 -25.43 -15.16
N ILE A 377 8.00 -24.91 -14.09
CA ILE A 377 7.33 -24.69 -12.80
C ILE A 377 7.33 -23.20 -12.48
N TRP A 378 6.14 -22.69 -12.14
CA TRP A 378 5.97 -21.35 -11.58
C TRP A 378 6.30 -21.35 -10.10
N GLN A 379 7.31 -20.57 -9.70
CA GLN A 379 7.74 -20.45 -8.31
C GLN A 379 7.38 -19.07 -7.74
N PRO A 380 6.80 -18.98 -6.53
CA PRO A 380 6.55 -17.70 -5.88
C PRO A 380 7.87 -16.96 -5.63
N CYS A 381 7.79 -15.63 -5.67
CA CYS A 381 8.91 -14.71 -5.53
C CYS A 381 8.53 -13.60 -4.57
N VAL A 382 9.54 -13.03 -3.92
CA VAL A 382 9.40 -11.85 -3.08
C VAL A 382 8.91 -10.67 -3.93
N THR A 383 8.04 -9.86 -3.36
CA THR A 383 7.52 -8.63 -3.96
C THR A 383 7.32 -7.57 -2.88
N VAL A 384 7.02 -6.34 -3.28
CA VAL A 384 6.66 -5.28 -2.34
C VAL A 384 5.35 -5.62 -1.61
N GLY A 385 5.37 -5.47 -0.29
CA GLY A 385 4.21 -5.53 0.58
C GLY A 385 3.87 -4.15 1.15
N GLY A 386 2.70 -4.06 1.78
CA GLY A 386 2.29 -2.90 2.55
C GLY A 386 0.82 -2.88 2.88
N HIS A 387 0.42 -1.94 3.73
CA HIS A 387 -0.96 -1.83 4.19
C HIS A 387 -1.91 -1.32 3.10
N PHE A 388 -3.16 -1.81 3.10
CA PHE A 388 -4.21 -1.33 2.19
C PHE A 388 -5.21 -0.37 2.86
N GLY A 389 -4.97 -0.03 4.12
CA GLY A 389 -5.69 0.95 4.93
C GLY A 389 -4.74 1.87 5.69
N SER A 390 -5.29 2.91 6.32
CA SER A 390 -4.54 3.94 7.06
C SER A 390 -3.61 3.32 8.11
N VAL A 391 -2.31 3.58 8.01
CA VAL A 391 -1.34 3.11 9.00
C VAL A 391 -1.47 4.00 10.22
N ARG A 392 -2.02 3.47 11.31
CA ARG A 392 -2.36 4.24 12.51
C ARG A 392 -1.18 4.46 13.41
N ASP A 393 -0.23 3.52 13.39
CA ASP A 393 0.85 3.47 14.35
C ASP A 393 2.05 2.71 13.76
N ILE A 394 3.26 3.11 14.16
CA ILE A 394 4.52 2.45 13.85
C ILE A 394 5.48 2.57 15.03
N ARG A 395 6.24 1.51 15.31
CA ARG A 395 7.34 1.51 16.28
C ARG A 395 8.62 0.87 15.79
N TRP A 396 9.76 1.47 16.13
CA TRP A 396 11.05 0.80 16.09
C TRP A 396 11.17 -0.23 17.22
N GLU A 397 11.76 -1.37 16.87
CA GLU A 397 12.30 -2.33 17.83
C GLU A 397 13.33 -1.65 18.75
N PRO A 398 13.39 -1.98 20.06
CA PRO A 398 14.25 -1.29 21.03
C PRO A 398 15.74 -1.15 20.66
N SER A 399 16.32 -2.13 19.96
CA SER A 399 17.70 -2.07 19.45
C SER A 399 17.83 -1.47 18.04
N GLY A 400 16.70 -1.16 17.39
CA GLY A 400 16.62 -0.48 16.10
C GLY A 400 16.86 -1.37 14.89
N GLN A 401 16.57 -2.68 14.98
CA GLN A 401 16.83 -3.63 13.88
C GLN A 401 15.68 -3.71 12.87
N PHE A 402 14.44 -3.55 13.33
CA PHE A 402 13.25 -3.58 12.50
C PHE A 402 12.18 -2.64 13.04
N ILE A 403 11.11 -2.47 12.28
CA ILE A 403 9.92 -1.70 12.67
C ILE A 403 8.67 -2.58 12.62
N ILE A 404 7.70 -2.27 13.47
CA ILE A 404 6.36 -2.87 13.45
C ILE A 404 5.33 -1.75 13.22
N SER A 405 4.40 -1.95 12.30
CA SER A 405 3.27 -1.05 12.03
C SER A 405 1.93 -1.75 12.25
N VAL A 406 0.90 -0.97 12.59
CA VAL A 406 -0.50 -1.43 12.60
C VAL A 406 -1.39 -0.52 11.77
N SER A 407 -2.44 -1.08 11.20
CA SER A 407 -3.32 -0.36 10.28
C SER A 407 -4.80 -0.68 10.46
N GLU A 408 -5.64 0.23 9.96
CA GLU A 408 -7.06 0.00 9.75
C GLU A 408 -7.35 -1.19 8.81
N ASP A 409 -6.34 -1.65 8.07
CA ASP A 409 -6.38 -2.88 7.27
C ASP A 409 -6.41 -4.18 8.10
N GLN A 410 -6.46 -4.03 9.43
CA GLN A 410 -6.59 -5.09 10.43
C GLN A 410 -5.33 -5.96 10.57
N THR A 411 -4.20 -5.52 10.00
CA THR A 411 -2.93 -6.24 10.11
C THR A 411 -1.89 -5.49 10.92
N THR A 412 -1.05 -6.27 11.61
CA THR A 412 0.24 -5.82 12.12
C THR A 412 1.30 -6.33 11.17
N ARG A 413 2.21 -5.47 10.72
CA ARG A 413 3.30 -5.81 9.78
C ARG A 413 4.65 -5.45 10.36
N LEU A 414 5.64 -6.26 10.06
CA LEU A 414 7.03 -6.06 10.48
C LEU A 414 7.90 -5.85 9.24
N HIS A 415 8.69 -4.78 9.24
CA HIS A 415 9.60 -4.44 8.16
C HIS A 415 11.04 -4.40 8.65
N ALA A 416 11.97 -5.00 7.90
CA ALA A 416 13.38 -5.07 8.30
C ALA A 416 14.31 -5.02 7.08
N PRO A 417 15.60 -4.65 7.28
CA PRO A 417 16.60 -4.74 6.23
C PRO A 417 17.00 -6.20 5.96
N PHE A 418 17.27 -6.50 4.70
CA PHE A 418 17.91 -7.73 4.26
C PHE A 418 19.37 -7.42 3.88
N VAL A 419 20.30 -7.84 4.73
CA VAL A 419 21.73 -7.48 4.60
C VAL A 419 22.36 -8.04 3.34
N GLY A 420 21.96 -9.25 2.92
CA GLY A 420 22.53 -9.93 1.75
C GLY A 420 22.45 -9.13 0.45
N LYS A 421 21.45 -8.24 0.31
CA LYS A 421 21.25 -7.37 -0.86
C LYS A 421 21.11 -5.88 -0.53
N ASN A 422 21.24 -5.50 0.74
CA ASN A 422 21.05 -4.14 1.22
C ASN A 422 19.68 -3.54 0.83
N THR A 423 18.62 -4.34 0.94
CA THR A 423 17.22 -3.98 0.63
C THR A 423 16.35 -4.02 1.89
N TRP A 424 15.11 -3.53 1.82
CA TRP A 424 14.14 -3.58 2.94
C TRP A 424 12.89 -4.29 2.49
N HIS A 425 12.31 -5.11 3.37
CA HIS A 425 11.14 -5.94 3.08
C HIS A 425 10.18 -6.00 4.25
N GLU A 426 8.93 -6.33 3.94
CA GLU A 426 8.02 -6.90 4.94
C GLU A 426 8.51 -8.31 5.27
N MET A 427 8.86 -8.56 6.54
CA MET A 427 9.45 -9.81 7.00
C MET A 427 8.48 -10.68 7.80
N ALA A 428 7.40 -10.09 8.30
CA ALA A 428 6.35 -10.84 8.99
C ALA A 428 5.01 -10.09 9.01
N ARG A 429 3.93 -10.85 9.16
CA ARG A 429 2.58 -10.38 9.55
C ARG A 429 2.20 -10.96 10.90
N PRO A 430 2.71 -10.40 12.02
CA PRO A 430 2.49 -10.96 13.34
C PRO A 430 1.02 -11.16 13.73
N GLN A 431 0.11 -10.33 13.22
CA GLN A 431 -1.30 -10.34 13.63
C GLN A 431 -2.19 -9.98 12.44
N VAL A 432 -3.26 -10.77 12.27
CA VAL A 432 -4.43 -10.42 11.47
C VAL A 432 -5.61 -10.38 12.44
N HIS A 433 -6.34 -9.28 12.45
CA HIS A 433 -7.41 -8.98 13.40
C HIS A 433 -8.77 -8.90 12.68
N GLY A 434 -9.87 -8.86 13.43
CA GLY A 434 -11.22 -8.65 12.88
C GLY A 434 -11.74 -7.21 13.03
N TYR A 435 -10.94 -6.34 13.62
CA TYR A 435 -11.23 -4.92 13.85
C TYR A 435 -10.00 -4.09 13.49
N ASP A 436 -10.25 -2.88 13.01
CA ASP A 436 -9.25 -1.89 12.64
C ASP A 436 -8.27 -1.63 13.79
N LEU A 437 -6.97 -1.80 13.55
CA LEU A 437 -5.94 -1.60 14.57
C LEU A 437 -5.62 -0.11 14.71
N THR A 438 -5.54 0.38 15.94
CA THR A 438 -5.45 1.81 16.24
C THR A 438 -4.13 2.24 16.86
N CYS A 439 -3.48 1.34 17.61
CA CYS A 439 -2.24 1.64 18.32
C CYS A 439 -1.44 0.39 18.67
N LEU A 440 -0.13 0.57 18.89
CA LEU A 440 0.80 -0.48 19.27
C LEU A 440 1.87 0.04 20.26
N ALA A 441 2.37 -0.86 21.09
CA ALA A 441 3.52 -0.65 21.96
C ALA A 441 4.40 -1.90 21.99
N LEU A 442 5.69 -1.73 21.73
CA LEU A 442 6.70 -2.77 21.92
C LEU A 442 7.12 -2.80 23.39
N VAL A 443 6.98 -3.97 24.01
CA VAL A 443 7.36 -4.22 25.42
C VAL A 443 8.79 -4.74 25.50
N SER A 444 9.18 -5.58 24.54
CA SER A 444 10.55 -6.03 24.30
C SER A 444 10.74 -6.24 22.79
N THR A 445 11.93 -6.68 22.36
CA THR A 445 12.20 -7.09 20.97
C THR A 445 11.21 -8.15 20.46
N PHE A 446 10.71 -9.01 21.34
CA PHE A 446 9.92 -10.20 20.97
C PHE A 446 8.48 -10.18 21.49
N LEU A 447 8.05 -9.04 22.03
CA LEU A 447 6.77 -8.90 22.71
C LEU A 447 6.16 -7.54 22.40
N PHE A 448 4.96 -7.52 21.83
CA PHE A 448 4.21 -6.28 21.62
C PHE A 448 2.78 -6.39 22.13
N ALA A 449 2.19 -5.23 22.42
CA ALA A 449 0.79 -5.06 22.69
C ALA A 449 0.14 -4.21 21.60
N SER A 450 -1.07 -4.59 21.19
CA SER A 450 -1.88 -3.89 20.20
C SER A 450 -3.23 -3.49 20.78
N GLY A 451 -3.75 -2.36 20.29
CA GLY A 451 -5.12 -1.90 20.50
C GLY A 451 -5.83 -1.77 19.16
N ALA A 452 -7.13 -2.07 19.15
CA ALA A 452 -7.99 -2.00 17.97
C ALA A 452 -9.23 -1.14 18.28
N ASP A 453 -10.17 -1.05 17.33
CA ASP A 453 -11.55 -0.59 17.58
C ASP A 453 -12.35 -1.60 18.44
N GLU A 454 -11.73 -2.01 19.54
CA GLU A 454 -12.19 -2.96 20.53
C GLU A 454 -11.68 -2.53 21.91
N LYS A 455 -12.37 -2.96 22.97
CA LYS A 455 -12.09 -2.58 24.36
C LYS A 455 -10.91 -3.31 25.01
N VAL A 456 -10.31 -4.25 24.29
CA VAL A 456 -9.33 -5.20 24.80
C VAL A 456 -7.96 -4.85 24.25
N VAL A 457 -6.94 -4.82 25.11
CA VAL A 457 -5.55 -4.80 24.68
C VAL A 457 -5.09 -6.24 24.48
N ARG A 458 -4.49 -6.56 23.33
CA ARG A 458 -3.95 -7.90 23.05
C ARG A 458 -2.44 -7.89 23.04
N VAL A 459 -1.85 -8.94 23.59
CA VAL A 459 -0.41 -9.10 23.69
C VAL A 459 0.03 -10.30 22.85
N PHE A 460 1.06 -10.10 22.05
CA PHE A 460 1.61 -11.09 21.13
C PHE A 460 3.09 -11.31 21.39
N ARG A 461 3.49 -12.58 21.39
CA ARG A 461 4.89 -13.00 21.51
C ARG A 461 5.37 -13.57 20.19
N THR A 462 6.65 -13.41 19.88
CA THR A 462 7.26 -14.00 18.69
C THR A 462 7.31 -15.53 18.70
N THR A 463 7.78 -16.12 17.60
CA THR A 463 8.01 -17.55 17.41
C THR A 463 9.49 -17.84 17.18
N GLN A 464 9.94 -19.07 17.46
CA GLN A 464 11.32 -19.49 17.18
C GLN A 464 11.64 -19.38 15.69
N ASN A 465 10.71 -19.79 14.82
CA ASN A 465 10.84 -19.65 13.37
C ASN A 465 11.11 -18.20 12.95
N PHE A 466 10.42 -17.22 13.56
CA PHE A 466 10.68 -15.82 13.27
C PHE A 466 12.10 -15.42 13.67
N VAL A 467 12.52 -15.75 14.91
CA VAL A 467 13.83 -15.37 15.44
C VAL A 467 14.96 -15.92 14.57
N ASP A 468 14.93 -17.21 14.26
CA ASP A 468 15.99 -17.86 13.48
C ASP A 468 16.13 -17.25 12.08
N ASN A 469 15.01 -16.89 11.45
CA ASN A 469 15.01 -16.30 10.13
C ASN A 469 15.41 -14.82 10.15
N ILE A 470 14.92 -14.02 11.10
CA ILE A 470 15.24 -12.59 11.15
C ILE A 470 16.71 -12.36 11.54
N GLN A 471 17.28 -13.19 12.42
CA GLN A 471 18.72 -13.16 12.75
C GLN A 471 19.57 -13.34 11.49
N ARG A 472 19.23 -14.35 10.68
CA ARG A 472 19.93 -14.67 9.44
C ARG A 472 19.80 -13.56 8.40
N MET A 473 18.58 -13.04 8.20
CA MET A 473 18.29 -12.03 7.16
C MET A 473 18.85 -10.65 7.51
N CYS A 474 18.76 -10.25 8.77
CA CYS A 474 19.25 -8.95 9.25
C CYS A 474 20.73 -8.98 9.67
N GLY A 475 21.36 -10.16 9.73
CA GLY A 475 22.75 -10.30 10.16
C GLY A 475 22.96 -9.88 11.62
N VAL A 476 21.96 -10.11 12.49
CA VAL A 476 21.98 -9.72 13.89
C VAL A 476 21.98 -10.96 14.76
N ASP A 477 22.83 -10.99 15.78
CA ASP A 477 22.79 -12.01 16.83
C ASP A 477 22.03 -11.51 18.05
N PHE A 478 20.77 -11.94 18.20
CA PHE A 478 19.98 -11.65 19.39
C PHE A 478 20.36 -12.52 20.61
N SER A 479 21.20 -13.55 20.45
CA SER A 479 21.56 -14.48 21.52
C SER A 479 22.50 -13.87 22.57
N GLU A 480 23.24 -12.81 22.24
CA GLU A 480 24.16 -12.13 23.16
C GLU A 480 23.45 -11.22 24.18
N HIS A 481 22.16 -10.92 23.98
CA HIS A 481 21.40 -10.09 24.92
C HIS A 481 20.89 -10.98 26.08
N ASP A 482 21.44 -10.83 27.29
CA ASP A 482 21.09 -11.70 28.43
C ASP A 482 19.59 -11.69 28.82
N PHE A 483 18.86 -10.62 28.50
CA PHE A 483 17.40 -10.54 28.65
C PHE A 483 16.65 -11.45 27.66
N VAL A 484 17.21 -11.63 26.46
CA VAL A 484 16.64 -12.37 25.34
C VAL A 484 16.69 -13.89 25.56
N LYS A 485 17.74 -14.42 26.22
CA LYS A 485 17.87 -15.87 26.47
C LYS A 485 16.66 -16.45 27.21
N ASN A 486 16.13 -15.73 28.21
CA ASN A 486 14.96 -16.20 28.97
C ASN A 486 13.64 -16.09 28.19
N GLU A 487 13.51 -15.12 27.28
CA GLU A 487 12.32 -14.97 26.43
C GLU A 487 12.30 -15.99 25.27
N LEU A 488 13.46 -16.29 24.67
CA LEU A 488 13.60 -17.25 23.57
C LEU A 488 13.20 -18.67 23.97
N HIS A 489 13.58 -19.12 25.17
CA HIS A 489 13.20 -20.45 25.67
C HIS A 489 11.69 -20.66 25.82
N GLN A 490 10.89 -19.58 25.80
CA GLN A 490 9.43 -19.64 25.92
C GLN A 490 8.71 -19.39 24.58
N CYS A 491 9.44 -19.29 23.46
CA CYS A 491 8.86 -19.06 22.16
C CYS A 491 8.34 -20.37 21.57
N PRO A 492 7.08 -20.45 21.14
CA PRO A 492 6.62 -21.60 20.38
C PRO A 492 7.28 -21.64 19.01
N VAL A 493 7.28 -22.81 18.37
CA VAL A 493 7.92 -23.01 17.06
C VAL A 493 7.30 -22.10 16.00
N GLY A 494 5.96 -22.04 15.97
CA GLY A 494 5.19 -21.24 15.02
C GLY A 494 3.84 -20.79 15.59
N ALA A 495 3.06 -20.09 14.77
CA ALA A 495 1.71 -19.68 15.09
C ALA A 495 0.77 -19.87 13.89
N GLN A 496 -0.51 -20.11 14.16
CA GLN A 496 -1.54 -20.20 13.13
C GLN A 496 -2.86 -19.64 13.63
N VAL A 497 -3.73 -19.25 12.69
CA VAL A 497 -5.13 -18.93 13.00
C VAL A 497 -5.97 -20.20 12.80
N PRO A 498 -6.59 -20.76 13.86
CA PRO A 498 -7.50 -21.90 13.69
C PRO A 498 -8.67 -21.52 12.78
N ALA A 499 -9.18 -22.46 11.97
CA ALA A 499 -10.27 -22.20 11.01
C ALA A 499 -11.54 -21.57 11.63
N LEU A 500 -11.78 -21.79 12.94
CA LEU A 500 -12.90 -21.22 13.70
C LEU A 500 -12.45 -20.22 14.78
N GLY A 501 -11.15 -19.91 14.84
CA GLY A 501 -10.54 -19.03 15.84
C GLY A 501 -10.41 -17.59 15.34
N LEU A 502 -10.52 -16.63 16.26
CA LEU A 502 -10.30 -15.19 16.00
C LEU A 502 -8.96 -14.68 16.59
N SER A 503 -8.15 -15.58 17.15
CA SER A 503 -6.87 -15.27 17.78
C SER A 503 -5.82 -16.24 17.27
N ASN A 504 -4.60 -15.73 17.08
CA ASN A 504 -3.44 -16.54 16.72
C ASN A 504 -3.09 -17.48 17.86
N MET A 505 -2.95 -18.77 17.56
CA MET A 505 -2.59 -19.80 18.53
C MET A 505 -1.18 -20.31 18.25
N ALA A 506 -0.46 -20.63 19.33
CA ALA A 506 0.83 -21.29 19.25
C ALA A 506 0.69 -22.68 18.61
N VAL A 507 1.68 -23.08 17.82
CA VAL A 507 1.81 -24.43 17.29
C VAL A 507 2.76 -25.21 18.19
N GLU A 508 2.26 -26.28 18.82
CA GLU A 508 3.02 -27.19 19.70
C GLU A 508 3.42 -28.48 18.96
N GLU A 509 4.52 -29.12 19.37
CA GLU A 509 5.10 -30.30 18.70
C GLU A 509 4.19 -31.55 18.71
N GLU A 510 3.23 -31.65 19.64
CA GLU A 510 2.42 -32.87 19.86
C GLU A 510 1.16 -32.98 18.99
N ASN A 511 0.75 -31.92 18.27
CA ASN A 511 -0.42 -31.97 17.36
C ASN A 511 -0.03 -32.54 15.98
N GLN A 512 0.38 -33.81 15.95
CA GLN A 512 0.67 -34.57 14.73
C GLN A 512 -0.60 -35.23 14.17
N GLU A 513 -1.55 -34.44 13.65
CA GLU A 513 -2.46 -34.97 12.63
C GLU A 513 -1.93 -34.58 11.24
N LEU A 514 -1.71 -35.61 10.43
CA LEU A 514 -1.08 -35.55 9.11
C LEU A 514 -2.02 -34.88 8.09
N THR A 515 -1.77 -33.60 7.81
CA THR A 515 -2.17 -33.00 6.53
C THR A 515 -0.94 -32.41 5.85
N ALA A 516 -0.89 -32.46 4.52
CA ALA A 516 0.31 -32.16 3.71
C ALA A 516 0.72 -30.66 3.67
N GLN A 517 0.15 -29.83 4.54
CA GLN A 517 0.35 -28.38 4.64
C GLN A 517 0.45 -27.97 6.11
N ASN A 518 1.46 -28.48 6.81
CA ASN A 518 1.61 -28.30 8.26
C ASN A 518 2.57 -27.15 8.59
N PRO A 519 2.10 -26.01 9.17
CA PRO A 519 2.94 -24.94 9.74
C PRO A 519 3.66 -25.35 11.05
N SER A 520 3.62 -26.64 11.42
CA SER A 520 4.35 -27.24 12.54
C SER A 520 5.79 -27.65 12.22
N GLN A 521 6.28 -27.38 11.02
CA GLN A 521 7.68 -27.59 10.65
C GLN A 521 8.50 -26.33 10.88
N VAL A 522 9.75 -26.51 11.32
CA VAL A 522 10.77 -25.46 11.27
C VAL A 522 10.85 -24.96 9.83
N PHE A 523 10.50 -23.71 9.62
CA PHE A 523 10.48 -23.10 8.29
C PHE A 523 11.69 -22.17 8.14
N HIS A 524 12.53 -22.46 7.16
CA HIS A 524 13.82 -21.81 6.96
C HIS A 524 13.81 -20.96 5.70
N LEU A 525 14.04 -19.66 5.85
CA LEU A 525 14.13 -18.69 4.77
C LEU A 525 15.59 -18.31 4.47
N GLU A 526 15.95 -18.35 3.18
CA GLU A 526 17.23 -17.83 2.66
C GLU A 526 17.10 -16.45 2.02
N HIS A 527 15.88 -16.07 1.66
CA HIS A 527 15.49 -14.78 1.09
C HIS A 527 14.33 -14.21 1.93
N PRO A 528 13.99 -12.92 1.79
CA PRO A 528 12.77 -12.39 2.40
C PRO A 528 11.54 -13.25 2.06
N PRO A 529 10.50 -13.25 2.91
CA PRO A 529 9.33 -14.09 2.69
C PRO A 529 8.56 -13.68 1.42
N THR A 530 7.98 -14.67 0.75
CA THR A 530 6.96 -14.44 -0.29
C THR A 530 5.63 -14.03 0.35
N GLU A 531 4.66 -13.61 -0.46
CA GLU A 531 3.33 -13.24 0.04
C GLU A 531 2.63 -14.43 0.72
N GLU A 532 2.82 -15.63 0.17
CA GLU A 532 2.31 -16.88 0.74
C GLU A 532 2.97 -17.19 2.11
N ASP A 533 4.29 -16.99 2.22
CA ASP A 533 5.01 -17.18 3.48
C ASP A 533 4.54 -16.20 4.56
N LEU A 534 4.31 -14.94 4.19
CA LEU A 534 3.85 -13.89 5.11
C LEU A 534 2.50 -14.28 5.74
N VAL A 535 1.55 -14.75 4.94
CA VAL A 535 0.19 -15.09 5.41
C VAL A 535 0.18 -16.37 6.25
N GLN A 536 1.01 -17.36 5.90
CA GLN A 536 0.92 -18.70 6.49
C GLN A 536 1.89 -18.93 7.65
N ASN A 537 3.11 -18.39 7.58
CA ASN A 537 4.23 -18.85 8.40
C ASN A 537 4.81 -17.79 9.35
N THR A 538 4.36 -16.54 9.27
CA THR A 538 4.96 -15.41 10.01
C THR A 538 4.08 -14.81 11.11
N LEU A 539 2.98 -15.48 11.45
CA LEU A 539 2.08 -15.08 12.54
C LEU A 539 2.77 -15.24 13.91
N TRP A 540 2.35 -14.40 14.86
CA TRP A 540 2.80 -14.46 16.26
C TRP A 540 1.62 -14.89 17.14
N PRO A 541 1.80 -15.83 18.08
CA PRO A 541 0.73 -16.25 19.00
C PRO A 541 0.26 -15.10 19.90
N GLU A 542 -1.05 -15.02 20.11
CA GLU A 542 -1.63 -14.19 21.15
C GLU A 542 -1.43 -14.87 22.50
N ILE A 543 -0.77 -14.18 23.46
CA ILE A 543 -0.50 -14.76 24.78
C ILE A 543 -1.41 -14.20 25.88
N GLN A 544 -2.02 -13.03 25.68
CA GLN A 544 -2.85 -12.40 26.69
C GLN A 544 -3.87 -11.41 26.14
N LYS A 545 -5.04 -11.38 26.79
CA LYS A 545 -6.10 -10.37 26.63
C LYS A 545 -6.24 -9.56 27.91
N LEU A 546 -6.07 -8.23 27.83
CA LEU A 546 -6.19 -7.33 28.98
C LEU A 546 -7.55 -6.65 28.97
N TYR A 547 -8.36 -6.96 29.99
CA TYR A 547 -9.70 -6.42 30.18
C TYR A 547 -9.70 -5.37 31.29
N GLY A 548 -10.27 -4.19 31.03
CA GLY A 548 -10.40 -3.12 32.03
C GLY A 548 -10.96 -1.81 31.48
N HIS A 549 -10.79 -1.54 30.18
CA HIS A 549 -11.37 -0.36 29.54
C HIS A 549 -12.86 -0.57 29.20
N GLY A 550 -13.65 0.50 29.30
CA GLY A 550 -15.08 0.50 28.95
C GLY A 550 -15.36 0.74 27.46
N TYR A 551 -14.37 1.26 26.74
CA TYR A 551 -14.43 1.71 25.35
C TYR A 551 -13.18 1.29 24.59
N GLU A 552 -13.17 1.56 23.29
CA GLU A 552 -12.17 1.07 22.35
C GLU A 552 -10.79 1.67 22.64
N ILE A 553 -9.75 0.85 22.54
CA ILE A 553 -8.38 1.26 22.84
C ILE A 553 -7.91 2.30 21.82
N TYR A 554 -7.25 3.35 22.32
CA TYR A 554 -6.80 4.48 21.49
C TYR A 554 -5.30 4.72 21.57
N SER A 555 -4.68 4.47 22.72
CA SER A 555 -3.25 4.73 22.91
C SER A 555 -2.59 3.71 23.82
N LEU A 556 -1.37 3.34 23.47
CA LEU A 556 -0.50 2.42 24.22
C LEU A 556 0.91 2.99 24.29
N ALA A 557 1.60 2.72 25.41
CA ALA A 557 3.03 2.94 25.58
C ALA A 557 3.59 1.93 26.58
N ALA A 558 4.78 1.39 26.33
CA ALA A 558 5.50 0.55 27.30
C ALA A 558 6.67 1.33 27.90
N SER A 559 7.08 0.97 29.12
CA SER A 559 8.36 1.42 29.67
C SER A 559 9.52 0.68 28.99
N HIS A 560 10.66 1.35 28.85
CA HIS A 560 11.84 0.82 28.17
C HIS A 560 12.48 -0.36 28.92
N ASP A 561 12.28 -0.43 30.24
CA ASP A 561 12.64 -1.56 31.11
C ASP A 561 11.72 -2.78 30.96
N GLY A 562 10.67 -2.70 30.14
CA GLY A 562 9.73 -3.78 29.85
C GLY A 562 8.81 -4.17 31.02
N LYS A 563 8.75 -3.37 32.10
CA LYS A 563 7.98 -3.75 33.31
C LYS A 563 6.53 -3.26 33.30
N LEU A 564 6.26 -2.13 32.64
CA LEU A 564 4.95 -1.49 32.65
C LEU A 564 4.41 -1.29 31.24
N LEU A 565 3.12 -1.55 31.06
CA LEU A 565 2.35 -1.14 29.90
C LEU A 565 1.30 -0.11 30.33
N ALA A 566 1.26 1.03 29.67
CA ALA A 566 0.25 2.07 29.84
C ALA A 566 -0.75 2.03 28.69
N SER A 567 -2.03 2.21 29.00
CA SER A 567 -3.11 2.16 28.01
C SER A 567 -4.20 3.19 28.28
N ALA A 568 -4.84 3.67 27.21
CA ALA A 568 -5.99 4.55 27.27
C ALA A 568 -7.00 4.21 26.18
N CYS A 569 -8.29 4.47 26.45
CA CYS A 569 -9.39 4.24 25.52
C CYS A 569 -10.02 5.55 25.03
N LYS A 570 -10.91 5.43 24.03
CA LYS A 570 -11.79 6.52 23.59
C LYS A 570 -12.66 6.96 24.78
N ALA A 571 -12.68 8.25 25.06
CA ALA A 571 -13.42 8.80 26.20
C ALA A 571 -14.11 10.12 25.84
N THR A 572 -15.40 10.19 26.18
CA THR A 572 -16.21 11.42 26.13
C THR A 572 -16.54 11.95 27.52
N LYS A 573 -16.11 11.23 28.57
CA LYS A 573 -16.33 11.55 29.97
C LYS A 573 -15.06 11.30 30.80
N PRO A 574 -14.84 12.05 31.91
CA PRO A 574 -13.67 11.88 32.77
C PRO A 574 -13.51 10.48 33.37
N GLU A 575 -14.63 9.80 33.66
CA GLU A 575 -14.64 8.45 34.25
C GLU A 575 -13.97 7.38 33.36
N HIS A 576 -13.84 7.64 32.05
CA HIS A 576 -13.19 6.76 31.08
C HIS A 576 -11.86 7.33 30.54
N ALA A 577 -11.45 8.52 30.97
CA ALA A 577 -10.27 9.23 30.47
C ALA A 577 -9.03 9.03 31.36
N ALA A 578 -8.97 7.92 32.11
CA ALA A 578 -7.82 7.55 32.94
C ALA A 578 -6.81 6.70 32.16
N VAL A 579 -5.54 6.80 32.52
CA VAL A 579 -4.50 5.88 32.04
C VAL A 579 -4.53 4.62 32.91
N ILE A 580 -4.70 3.45 32.31
CA ILE A 580 -4.55 2.18 33.01
C ILE A 580 -3.11 1.68 32.86
N ILE A 581 -2.47 1.35 33.98
CA ILE A 581 -1.13 0.76 34.04
C ILE A 581 -1.26 -0.73 34.34
N TRP A 582 -0.63 -1.53 33.50
CA TRP A 582 -0.52 -2.98 33.62
C TRP A 582 0.91 -3.35 34.01
N ASP A 583 1.03 -4.30 34.93
CA ASP A 583 2.30 -4.95 35.22
C ASP A 583 2.55 -6.05 34.16
N VAL A 584 3.68 -6.01 33.47
CA VAL A 584 3.99 -6.94 32.36
C VAL A 584 4.25 -8.36 32.85
N SER A 585 4.76 -8.52 34.08
CA SER A 585 5.08 -9.85 34.63
C SER A 585 3.82 -10.65 34.98
N THR A 586 2.75 -9.98 35.39
CA THR A 586 1.49 -10.59 35.83
C THR A 586 0.31 -10.31 34.90
N TRP A 587 0.45 -9.37 33.97
CA TRP A 587 -0.60 -8.82 33.10
C TRP A 587 -1.82 -8.30 33.85
N LYS A 588 -1.65 -7.90 35.11
CA LYS A 588 -2.73 -7.34 35.95
C LYS A 588 -2.69 -5.82 35.92
N GLN A 589 -3.86 -5.22 35.97
CA GLN A 589 -3.99 -3.79 36.22
C GLN A 589 -3.47 -3.46 37.62
N VAL A 590 -2.46 -2.59 37.70
CA VAL A 590 -1.84 -2.15 38.97
C VAL A 590 -2.21 -0.73 39.34
N GLN A 591 -2.53 0.14 38.37
CA GLN A 591 -2.97 1.51 38.63
C GLN A 591 -4.00 2.01 37.61
N SER A 592 -4.79 2.99 38.03
CA SER A 592 -5.59 3.86 37.18
C SER A 592 -5.23 5.31 37.52
N LEU A 593 -4.72 6.06 36.55
CA LEU A 593 -4.16 7.40 36.73
C LEU A 593 -5.13 8.44 36.13
N PRO A 594 -5.85 9.21 36.97
CA PRO A 594 -6.76 10.25 36.49
C PRO A 594 -6.02 11.56 36.17
N CYS A 595 -6.43 12.24 35.10
CA CYS A 595 -6.01 13.62 34.77
C CYS A 595 -6.93 14.27 33.73
N HIS A 596 -7.38 13.50 32.74
CA HIS A 596 -8.05 14.02 31.55
C HIS A 596 -9.57 13.93 31.62
N GLN A 597 -10.23 14.68 30.73
CA GLN A 597 -11.70 14.70 30.59
C GLN A 597 -12.19 14.02 29.30
N LEU A 598 -11.32 13.89 28.30
CA LEU A 598 -11.58 13.32 26.98
C LEU A 598 -10.46 12.35 26.58
N THR A 599 -10.63 11.67 25.45
CA THR A 599 -9.66 10.71 24.90
C THR A 599 -8.22 11.21 24.97
N ILE A 600 -7.37 10.39 25.59
CA ILE A 600 -5.92 10.55 25.59
C ILE A 600 -5.42 10.14 24.21
N THR A 601 -4.76 11.05 23.51
CA THR A 601 -4.30 10.87 22.13
C THR A 601 -2.96 10.16 22.03
N GLN A 602 -2.05 10.43 22.96
CA GLN A 602 -0.75 9.76 23.02
C GLN A 602 -0.24 9.63 24.47
N LEU A 603 0.44 8.50 24.73
CA LEU A 603 1.20 8.20 25.93
C LEU A 603 2.68 8.07 25.57
N CYS A 604 3.59 8.52 26.43
CA CYS A 604 5.03 8.40 26.20
C CYS A 604 5.83 8.39 27.51
N PHE A 605 6.53 7.28 27.78
CA PHE A 605 7.52 7.20 28.86
C PHE A 605 8.76 8.02 28.51
N SER A 606 9.42 8.61 29.51
CA SER A 606 10.74 9.21 29.33
C SER A 606 11.78 8.12 29.06
N PRO A 607 12.86 8.42 28.32
CA PRO A 607 13.94 7.46 28.07
C PRO A 607 14.56 6.87 29.35
N ASP A 608 14.58 7.62 30.44
CA ASP A 608 15.04 7.16 31.76
C ASP A 608 14.00 6.32 32.55
N ASP A 609 12.80 6.09 32.00
CA ASP A 609 11.64 5.43 32.62
C ASP A 609 11.16 6.02 33.96
N THR A 610 11.65 7.20 34.33
CA THR A 610 11.25 7.86 35.58
C THR A 610 9.94 8.63 35.44
N ARG A 611 9.49 8.93 34.22
CA ARG A 611 8.30 9.74 33.95
C ARG A 611 7.43 9.17 32.84
N LEU A 612 6.14 9.48 32.88
CA LEU A 612 5.16 9.20 31.82
C LEU A 612 4.40 10.49 31.51
N VAL A 613 4.26 10.84 30.23
CA VAL A 613 3.38 11.94 29.76
C VAL A 613 2.16 11.37 29.07
N SER A 614 1.00 11.95 29.36
CA SER A 614 -0.24 11.77 28.61
C SER A 614 -0.68 13.10 27.99
N VAL A 615 -1.13 13.08 26.74
CA VAL A 615 -1.73 14.24 26.04
C VAL A 615 -3.14 13.89 25.57
N SER A 616 -4.05 14.89 25.50
CA SER A 616 -5.48 14.61 25.28
C SER A 616 -6.20 15.62 24.36
N ARG A 617 -7.34 15.15 23.83
CA ARG A 617 -8.35 15.97 23.13
C ARG A 617 -8.93 17.09 24.00
N ASP A 618 -8.81 17.01 25.32
CA ASP A 618 -9.21 18.08 26.24
C ASP A 618 -8.24 19.28 26.24
N ARG A 619 -7.18 19.20 25.40
CA ARG A 619 -6.16 20.23 25.16
C ARG A 619 -5.15 20.35 26.31
N ARG A 620 -5.05 19.32 27.14
CA ARG A 620 -4.15 19.26 28.29
C ARG A 620 -3.17 18.12 28.14
N TRP A 621 -2.10 18.23 28.91
CA TRP A 621 -1.15 17.16 29.17
C TRP A 621 -1.04 16.90 30.68
N GLY A 622 -0.72 15.66 31.05
CA GLY A 622 -0.43 15.22 32.42
C GLY A 622 0.91 14.50 32.47
N LEU A 623 1.70 14.77 33.51
CA LEU A 623 3.02 14.20 33.76
C LEU A 623 3.00 13.43 35.07
N TYR A 624 3.40 12.17 35.01
CA TYR A 624 3.45 11.27 36.15
C TYR A 624 4.90 10.90 36.46
N GLN A 625 5.27 10.89 37.73
CA GLN A 625 6.59 10.46 38.21
C GLN A 625 6.49 9.04 38.76
N ARG A 626 7.41 8.18 38.32
CA ARG A 626 7.60 6.81 38.80
C ARG A 626 8.48 6.84 40.04
N ASP A 627 8.01 6.26 41.13
CA ASP A 627 8.79 6.12 42.37
C ASP A 627 9.64 4.84 42.35
N SER A 628 10.44 4.63 43.41
CA SER A 628 11.29 3.44 43.55
C SER A 628 10.52 2.13 43.69
N THR A 629 9.23 2.17 44.01
CA THR A 629 8.34 1.01 44.05
C THR A 629 7.71 0.71 42.69
N GLY A 630 7.97 1.55 41.69
CA GLY A 630 7.43 1.45 40.35
C GLY A 630 6.04 2.07 40.19
N ARG A 631 5.50 2.74 41.22
CA ARG A 631 4.19 3.40 41.13
C ARG A 631 4.32 4.79 40.52
N LEU A 632 3.36 5.14 39.68
CA LEU A 632 3.23 6.43 39.02
C LEU A 632 2.29 7.35 39.80
N SER A 633 2.68 8.61 39.99
CA SER A 633 1.87 9.66 40.63
C SER A 633 1.91 10.96 39.82
N LEU A 634 0.78 11.67 39.72
CA LEU A 634 0.69 12.92 38.94
C LEU A 634 1.51 14.02 39.63
N VAL A 635 2.49 14.59 38.91
CA VAL A 635 3.39 15.63 39.43
C VAL A 635 3.25 16.97 38.72
N ALA A 636 2.76 16.98 37.48
CA ALA A 636 2.44 18.21 36.75
C ALA A 636 1.31 17.97 35.75
N CYS A 637 0.49 18.98 35.49
CA CYS A 637 -0.50 18.98 34.42
C CYS A 637 -0.88 20.40 33.98
N THR A 638 -1.37 20.50 32.75
CA THR A 638 -2.02 21.72 32.27
C THR A 638 -3.53 21.71 32.53
N ASP A 639 -4.09 22.90 32.72
CA ASP A 639 -5.52 23.16 32.89
C ASP A 639 -5.97 24.36 32.03
N LYS A 640 -7.17 24.88 32.29
CA LYS A 640 -7.72 26.01 31.52
C LYS A 640 -6.97 27.33 31.72
N THR A 641 -6.18 27.46 32.78
CA THR A 641 -5.50 28.70 33.18
C THR A 641 -4.05 28.77 32.72
N ASN A 642 -3.40 27.62 32.54
CA ASN A 642 -1.98 27.53 32.18
C ASN A 642 -1.71 26.80 30.85
N GLY A 643 -2.75 26.33 30.16
CA GLY A 643 -2.62 25.64 28.87
C GLY A 643 -2.24 26.60 27.74
N VAL A 644 -1.18 26.25 26.99
CA VAL A 644 -0.73 27.00 25.80
C VAL A 644 -1.56 26.63 24.56
N HIS A 645 -1.92 25.36 24.42
CA HIS A 645 -2.65 24.85 23.25
C HIS A 645 -4.13 25.25 23.29
N LYS A 646 -4.63 25.73 22.15
CA LYS A 646 -6.02 26.16 21.95
C LYS A 646 -6.88 25.05 21.35
N ARG A 647 -6.26 24.03 20.76
CA ARG A 647 -6.90 22.87 20.13
C ARG A 647 -6.31 21.55 20.66
N ILE A 648 -6.79 20.43 20.10
CA ILE A 648 -6.41 19.07 20.49
C ILE A 648 -4.89 18.92 20.43
N ILE A 649 -4.29 18.38 21.49
CA ILE A 649 -2.89 17.95 21.47
C ILE A 649 -2.87 16.56 20.86
N TRP A 650 -2.20 16.39 19.73
CA TRP A 650 -2.17 15.11 19.00
C TRP A 650 -1.02 14.22 19.42
N GLY A 651 0.13 14.81 19.73
CA GLY A 651 1.34 14.03 19.98
C GLY A 651 2.27 14.63 21.02
N VAL A 652 3.12 13.75 21.53
CA VAL A 652 4.18 14.06 22.50
C VAL A 652 5.43 13.25 22.20
N ALA A 653 6.60 13.84 22.41
CA ALA A 653 7.88 13.14 22.34
C ALA A 653 8.86 13.66 23.39
N TRP A 654 9.68 12.77 23.94
CA TRP A 654 10.75 13.13 24.87
C TRP A 654 12.07 13.36 24.13
N SER A 655 12.87 14.28 24.66
CA SER A 655 14.31 14.35 24.38
C SER A 655 15.02 13.12 24.93
N HIS A 656 16.07 12.67 24.24
CA HIS A 656 16.81 11.44 24.59
C HIS A 656 17.46 11.49 25.98
N ASP A 657 17.81 12.69 26.48
CA ASP A 657 18.36 12.92 27.81
C ASP A 657 17.28 13.09 28.90
N SER A 658 16.00 12.96 28.53
CA SER A 658 14.84 13.12 29.41
C SER A 658 14.68 14.52 30.04
N ALA A 659 15.42 15.53 29.57
CA ALA A 659 15.38 16.89 30.14
C ALA A 659 14.11 17.66 29.72
N TYR A 660 13.67 17.44 28.48
CA TYR A 660 12.54 18.11 27.85
C TYR A 660 11.53 17.13 27.24
N PHE A 661 10.27 17.52 27.18
CA PHE A 661 9.28 16.89 26.31
C PHE A 661 8.59 17.92 25.44
N LEU A 662 8.21 17.53 24.23
CA LEU A 662 7.57 18.39 23.25
C LEU A 662 6.13 17.94 23.04
N THR A 663 5.20 18.89 22.96
CA THR A 663 3.79 18.63 22.61
C THR A 663 3.43 19.33 21.30
N ILE A 664 2.65 18.65 20.47
CA ILE A 664 2.14 19.20 19.20
C ILE A 664 0.62 19.18 19.14
N SER A 665 0.05 20.16 18.47
CA SER A 665 -1.40 20.37 18.49
C SER A 665 -1.97 20.75 17.14
N ARG A 666 -3.27 20.52 17.01
CA ARG A 666 -4.08 20.92 15.87
C ARG A 666 -4.08 22.43 15.62
N ASP A 667 -3.65 23.24 16.58
CA ASP A 667 -3.51 24.69 16.44
C ASP A 667 -2.22 25.15 15.73
N GLY A 668 -1.38 24.22 15.26
CA GLY A 668 -0.14 24.55 14.56
C GLY A 668 1.05 24.81 15.50
N LEU A 669 0.89 24.59 16.81
CA LEU A 669 1.95 24.84 17.78
C LEU A 669 2.69 23.55 18.17
N CYS A 670 4.03 23.65 18.19
CA CYS A 670 4.92 22.72 18.86
C CYS A 670 5.56 23.43 20.07
N VAL A 671 5.32 22.92 21.28
CA VAL A 671 5.77 23.55 22.53
C VAL A 671 6.77 22.65 23.23
N VAL A 672 7.90 23.23 23.64
CA VAL A 672 8.93 22.55 24.45
C VAL A 672 8.67 22.83 25.92
N TRP A 673 8.61 21.77 26.72
CA TRP A 673 8.41 21.84 28.16
C TRP A 673 9.63 21.32 28.91
N GLY A 674 9.99 21.99 30.00
CA GLY A 674 11.05 21.55 30.90
C GLY A 674 11.05 22.36 32.19
N ARG A 675 12.03 22.09 33.04
CA ARG A 675 12.26 22.83 34.30
C ARG A 675 13.36 23.85 34.10
N ARG A 676 13.23 25.05 34.69
CA ARG A 676 14.33 26.02 34.73
C ARG A 676 15.24 25.72 35.92
N GLU A 677 16.56 25.83 35.72
CA GLU A 677 17.54 25.68 36.80
C GLU A 677 17.28 26.73 37.89
N GLY A 678 17.19 26.28 39.15
CA GLY A 678 17.00 27.15 40.32
C GLY A 678 15.56 27.30 40.82
N GLU A 679 14.56 26.81 40.09
CA GLU A 679 13.15 26.77 40.55
C GLU A 679 12.90 25.47 41.34
N THR A 680 13.35 25.43 42.60
CA THR A 680 12.99 24.35 43.53
C THR A 680 11.64 24.63 44.20
N GLU A 681 10.67 23.77 43.89
CA GLU A 681 9.36 23.62 44.54
C GLU A 681 8.42 24.84 44.50
N GLU A 682 7.61 24.92 43.44
CA GLU A 682 6.44 25.81 43.42
C GLU A 682 5.12 25.05 43.61
N LYS A 683 4.29 25.57 44.52
CA LYS A 683 2.92 25.14 44.80
C LYS A 683 2.02 25.50 43.61
N GLY A 684 1.89 24.59 42.64
CA GLY A 684 0.98 24.77 41.51
C GLY A 684 0.81 23.50 40.68
N PRO A 685 -0.23 23.44 39.82
CA PRO A 685 -0.50 22.26 39.00
C PRO A 685 0.64 21.92 38.03
N MET A 686 1.55 22.86 37.74
CA MET A 686 2.64 22.66 36.79
C MET A 686 3.90 22.02 37.40
N GLY A 687 4.01 21.86 38.72
CA GLY A 687 5.12 21.13 39.36
C GLY A 687 6.53 21.57 38.94
N GLY A 688 6.73 22.87 38.69
CA GLY A 688 7.99 23.47 38.22
C GLY A 688 8.25 23.37 36.71
N TYR A 689 7.33 22.82 35.93
CA TYR A 689 7.45 22.79 34.46
C TYR A 689 6.88 24.05 33.83
N THR A 690 7.54 24.53 32.78
CA THR A 690 7.11 25.71 32.02
C THR A 690 7.32 25.51 30.52
N ALA A 691 6.61 26.31 29.72
CA ALA A 691 6.83 26.37 28.27
C ALA A 691 8.12 27.14 28.00
N ILE A 692 9.17 26.41 27.60
CA ILE A 692 10.52 26.95 27.35
C ILE A 692 10.60 27.58 25.97
N SER A 693 10.01 26.90 24.98
CA SER A 693 10.02 27.33 23.58
C SER A 693 8.69 27.02 22.92
N THR A 694 8.36 27.77 21.87
CA THR A 694 7.18 27.51 21.04
C THR A 694 7.53 27.79 19.59
N LEU A 695 7.33 26.79 18.75
CA LEU A 695 7.39 26.87 17.30
C LEU A 695 5.94 26.91 16.76
N GLU A 696 5.66 27.88 15.89
CA GLU A 696 4.36 28.02 15.23
C GLU A 696 4.50 27.76 13.73
N LEU A 697 3.75 26.77 13.23
CA LEU A 697 3.59 26.48 11.81
C LEU A 697 2.18 26.91 11.41
N LYS A 698 2.08 28.12 10.86
CA LYS A 698 0.80 28.71 10.48
C LYS A 698 0.12 27.87 9.40
N GLU A 699 -1.20 27.75 9.50
CA GLU A 699 -2.06 26.99 8.57
C GLU A 699 -1.88 25.47 8.56
N GLU A 700 -0.93 24.94 9.33
CA GLU A 700 -0.71 23.50 9.47
C GLU A 700 -1.38 22.94 10.74
N SER A 701 -1.89 21.72 10.64
CA SER A 701 -2.29 20.94 11.80
C SER A 701 -1.21 19.92 12.11
N LEU A 702 -0.60 19.98 13.30
CA LEU A 702 0.50 19.09 13.66
C LEU A 702 -0.04 17.81 14.27
N THR A 703 0.34 16.66 13.73
CA THR A 703 -0.27 15.37 14.07
C THR A 703 0.73 14.33 14.58
N ALA A 704 2.00 14.42 14.22
CA ALA A 704 3.04 13.51 14.71
C ALA A 704 4.36 14.24 15.01
N ILE A 705 5.10 13.79 16.03
CA ILE A 705 6.40 14.36 16.42
C ILE A 705 7.34 13.27 16.91
N ALA A 706 8.63 13.42 16.61
CA ALA A 706 9.70 12.61 17.18
C ALA A 706 10.99 13.44 17.36
N LEU A 707 11.81 13.06 18.34
CA LEU A 707 13.15 13.60 18.54
C LEU A 707 14.18 12.52 18.25
N ALA A 708 15.32 12.92 17.68
CA ALA A 708 16.43 12.00 17.44
C ALA A 708 17.07 11.51 18.75
N PRO A 709 17.68 10.31 18.76
CA PRO A 709 18.30 9.72 19.94
C PRO A 709 19.65 10.39 20.32
N LEU A 710 20.00 11.52 19.70
CA LEU A 710 21.28 12.19 19.87
C LEU A 710 21.15 13.70 19.61
N LEU A 711 22.19 14.45 20.02
CA LEU A 711 22.35 15.86 19.67
C LEU A 711 23.13 16.02 18.36
N LEU A 712 22.65 16.92 17.50
CA LEU A 712 23.43 17.40 16.37
C LEU A 712 24.24 18.62 16.83
N GLY A 713 25.48 18.37 17.26
CA GLY A 713 26.26 19.34 18.02
C GLY A 713 25.61 19.54 19.40
N ASN A 714 25.07 20.73 19.66
CA ASN A 714 24.32 21.05 20.89
C ASN A 714 22.81 21.23 20.65
N GLN A 715 22.31 20.79 19.49
CA GLN A 715 20.92 21.02 19.08
C GLN A 715 20.15 19.70 19.03
N TYR A 716 18.89 19.74 19.43
CA TYR A 716 17.95 18.64 19.27
C TYR A 716 17.44 18.61 17.83
N LEU A 717 17.52 17.44 17.18
CA LEU A 717 16.85 17.21 15.90
C LEU A 717 15.41 16.74 16.15
N VAL A 718 14.46 17.43 15.52
CA VAL A 718 13.02 17.24 15.71
C VAL A 718 12.35 17.08 14.35
N THR A 719 11.57 16.01 14.18
CA THR A 719 10.73 15.81 13.00
C THR A 719 9.27 15.97 13.37
N ILE A 720 8.53 16.78 12.60
CA ILE A 720 7.12 17.09 12.80
C ILE A 720 6.35 16.72 11.54
N GLY A 721 5.33 15.88 11.69
CA GLY A 721 4.38 15.53 10.62
C GLY A 721 3.05 16.26 10.77
N THR A 722 2.40 16.55 9.64
CA THR A 722 1.15 17.31 9.59
C THR A 722 -0.03 16.53 9.02
N GLU A 723 -1.23 17.09 9.18
CA GLU A 723 -2.47 16.59 8.57
C GLU A 723 -2.44 16.63 7.04
N SER A 724 -1.64 17.52 6.43
CA SER A 724 -1.48 17.64 4.98
C SER A 724 -0.54 16.61 4.36
N GLY A 725 0.21 15.87 5.19
CA GLY A 725 1.20 14.88 4.71
C GLY A 725 2.61 15.45 4.55
N THR A 726 2.83 16.68 5.00
CA THR A 726 4.16 17.31 5.00
C THR A 726 4.94 16.92 6.25
N LEU A 727 6.23 16.61 6.08
CA LEU A 727 7.18 16.45 7.19
C LEU A 727 8.11 17.66 7.22
N TYR A 728 8.29 18.22 8.40
CA TYR A 728 9.29 19.25 8.66
C TYR A 728 10.37 18.70 9.57
N VAL A 729 11.63 18.89 9.17
CA VAL A 729 12.80 18.54 9.98
C VAL A 729 13.43 19.83 10.48
N TYR A 730 13.49 19.96 11.81
CA TYR A 730 14.01 21.13 12.52
C TYR A 730 15.16 20.74 13.44
N THR A 731 16.03 21.70 13.73
CA THR A 731 16.90 21.66 14.91
C THR A 731 16.47 22.72 15.91
N TRP A 732 16.45 22.39 17.19
CA TRP A 732 16.21 23.32 18.30
C TRP A 732 17.42 23.39 19.23
N ASP A 733 17.89 24.60 19.48
CA ASP A 733 19.00 24.86 20.40
C ASP A 733 18.44 25.30 21.76
N PRO A 734 18.65 24.54 22.85
CA PRO A 734 18.14 24.87 24.17
C PRO A 734 18.84 26.10 24.81
N VAL A 735 20.07 26.40 24.41
CA VAL A 735 20.87 27.50 24.97
C VAL A 735 20.46 28.84 24.37
N THR A 736 20.36 28.89 23.05
CA THR A 736 19.92 30.12 22.35
C THR A 736 18.40 30.23 22.24
N ASN A 737 17.68 29.13 22.52
CA ASN A 737 16.25 28.98 22.33
C ASN A 737 15.79 29.28 20.90
N THR A 738 16.57 28.85 19.91
CA THR A 738 16.30 29.11 18.50
C THR A 738 15.93 27.83 17.74
N TRP A 739 15.03 27.98 16.78
CA TRP A 739 14.62 26.92 15.85
C TRP A 739 15.22 27.20 14.47
N ALA A 740 15.74 26.16 13.81
CA ALA A 740 16.22 26.24 12.43
C ALA A 740 15.61 25.10 11.60
N MET A 741 14.92 25.44 10.52
CA MET A 741 14.39 24.46 9.57
C MET A 741 15.54 23.88 8.74
N ARG A 742 15.60 22.55 8.64
CA ARG A 742 16.65 21.81 7.92
C ARG A 742 16.13 21.23 6.61
N SER A 743 14.92 20.69 6.61
CA SER A 743 14.28 20.16 5.41
C SER A 743 12.76 20.16 5.53
N THR A 744 12.10 20.15 4.37
CA THR A 744 10.66 19.98 4.22
C THR A 744 10.43 18.86 3.20
N VAL A 745 9.86 17.75 3.65
CA VAL A 745 9.57 16.60 2.78
C VAL A 745 8.08 16.61 2.44
N ALA A 746 7.77 16.85 1.17
CA ALA A 746 6.42 16.97 0.63
C ALA A 746 6.33 16.33 -0.78
N GLY A 747 5.13 16.35 -1.37
CA GLY A 747 4.89 15.83 -2.73
C GLY A 747 5.24 14.34 -2.84
N ARG A 748 6.06 13.97 -3.83
CA ARG A 748 6.43 12.57 -4.09
C ARG A 748 7.17 11.86 -2.95
N HIS A 749 7.92 12.60 -2.14
CA HIS A 749 8.66 12.03 -1.01
C HIS A 749 7.84 12.05 0.29
N GLY A 750 6.92 13.01 0.44
CA GLY A 750 6.01 13.14 1.59
C GLY A 750 4.81 12.18 1.52
N HIS A 751 3.87 12.34 2.44
CA HIS A 751 2.60 11.61 2.44
C HIS A 751 1.50 12.40 1.74
N GLN A 752 0.43 11.71 1.30
CA GLN A 752 -0.79 12.34 0.77
C GLN A 752 -1.96 12.17 1.74
N GLY A 753 -1.91 12.90 2.84
CA GLY A 753 -2.86 12.80 3.95
C GLY A 753 -2.15 12.82 5.29
N VAL A 754 -2.91 12.62 6.36
CA VAL A 754 -2.40 12.76 7.73
C VAL A 754 -1.19 11.86 8.01
N ILE A 755 -0.17 12.41 8.67
CA ILE A 755 0.91 11.60 9.25
C ILE A 755 0.48 11.21 10.66
N ASN A 756 0.16 9.94 10.85
CA ASN A 756 -0.39 9.43 12.11
C ASN A 756 0.70 9.23 13.18
N ARG A 757 1.93 8.85 12.78
CA ARG A 757 3.06 8.68 13.70
C ARG A 757 4.40 8.86 12.98
N VAL A 758 5.38 9.36 13.72
CA VAL A 758 6.79 9.45 13.33
C VAL A 758 7.61 8.87 14.49
N GLN A 759 8.68 8.13 14.21
CA GLN A 759 9.63 7.71 15.23
C GLN A 759 11.04 7.58 14.68
N PHE A 760 12.02 8.14 15.40
CA PHE A 760 13.42 7.88 15.12
C PHE A 760 13.84 6.48 15.54
N ARG A 761 14.76 5.90 14.77
CA ARG A 761 15.51 4.72 15.19
C ARG A 761 16.23 5.04 16.50
N PRO A 762 16.24 4.13 17.49
CA PRO A 762 16.77 4.41 18.84
C PRO A 762 18.30 4.55 18.89
N CYS A 763 18.99 4.27 17.78
CA CYS A 763 20.44 4.37 17.68
C CYS A 763 20.86 5.01 16.34
N PRO A 764 22.03 5.69 16.29
CA PRO A 764 22.56 6.27 15.06
C PRO A 764 22.95 5.20 14.04
N GLY A 765 23.09 5.64 12.79
CA GLY A 765 23.39 4.81 11.64
C GLY A 765 22.15 4.29 10.91
N VAL A 766 22.42 3.44 9.93
CA VAL A 766 21.43 2.84 9.03
C VAL A 766 21.19 1.39 9.45
N ALA A 767 19.95 0.99 9.68
CA ALA A 767 19.65 -0.40 10.04
C ALA A 767 20.05 -1.35 8.90
N GLY A 768 20.70 -2.46 9.25
CA GLY A 768 21.25 -3.43 8.30
C GLY A 768 22.62 -3.05 7.71
N ASP A 769 23.19 -1.89 8.07
CA ASP A 769 24.57 -1.56 7.74
C ASP A 769 25.52 -2.00 8.86
N SER A 770 26.50 -2.84 8.52
CA SER A 770 27.54 -3.28 9.45
C SER A 770 28.59 -2.19 9.76
N SER A 771 28.64 -1.13 8.95
CA SER A 771 29.56 -0.01 9.14
C SER A 771 28.85 1.13 9.90
N PRO A 772 29.38 1.56 11.06
CA PRO A 772 28.75 2.63 11.83
C PRO A 772 28.88 3.97 11.09
N GLN A 773 27.79 4.40 10.46
CA GLN A 773 27.66 5.76 9.95
C GLN A 773 27.16 6.67 11.08
N GLU A 774 28.07 7.11 11.95
CA GLU A 774 27.72 7.91 13.14
C GLU A 774 27.02 9.25 12.82
N ASN A 775 27.12 9.72 11.57
CA ASN A 775 26.54 10.98 11.12
C ASN A 775 25.13 10.85 10.50
N VAL A 776 24.56 9.65 10.42
CA VAL A 776 23.24 9.41 9.83
C VAL A 776 22.27 8.99 10.93
N VAL A 777 21.04 9.50 10.89
CA VAL A 777 19.95 8.99 11.72
C VAL A 777 18.77 8.59 10.85
N GLN A 778 18.06 7.55 11.26
CA GLN A 778 16.87 7.10 10.56
C GLN A 778 15.60 7.44 11.32
N PHE A 779 14.52 7.73 10.59
CA PHE A 779 13.18 7.75 11.16
C PHE A 779 12.19 7.06 10.23
N CYS A 780 11.10 6.55 10.81
CA CYS A 780 10.00 5.94 10.09
C CYS A 780 8.70 6.72 10.30
N THR A 781 7.76 6.56 9.37
CA THR A 781 6.47 7.24 9.38
C THR A 781 5.32 6.29 9.06
N ALA A 782 4.19 6.55 9.71
CA ALA A 782 2.90 5.90 9.47
C ALA A 782 1.95 6.91 8.81
N GLY A 783 1.60 6.66 7.55
CA GLY A 783 0.76 7.54 6.75
C GLY A 783 -0.71 7.13 6.70
N GLY A 784 -1.58 8.13 6.72
CA GLY A 784 -3.01 7.98 6.41
C GLY A 784 -3.30 7.72 4.94
N ASP A 785 -2.28 7.84 4.08
CA ASP A 785 -2.28 7.40 2.68
C ASP A 785 -1.95 5.91 2.52
N HIS A 786 -1.85 5.18 3.62
CA HIS A 786 -1.57 3.74 3.73
C HIS A 786 -0.09 3.36 3.59
N PHE A 787 0.80 4.36 3.55
CA PHE A 787 2.23 4.12 3.34
C PHE A 787 2.97 3.99 4.67
N VAL A 788 3.91 3.05 4.70
CA VAL A 788 5.04 3.05 5.64
C VAL A 788 6.27 3.58 4.89
N LYS A 789 6.94 4.59 5.45
CA LYS A 789 8.18 5.12 4.87
C LYS A 789 9.30 5.15 5.90
N ILE A 790 10.53 4.93 5.43
CA ILE A 790 11.76 5.08 6.22
C ILE A 790 12.62 6.11 5.52
N PHE A 791 13.23 6.99 6.30
CA PHE A 791 14.07 8.07 5.82
C PHE A 791 15.43 8.02 6.50
N ASP A 792 16.48 8.33 5.73
CA ASP A 792 17.82 8.64 6.22
C ASP A 792 17.95 10.18 6.31
N VAL A 793 18.55 10.68 7.39
CA VAL A 793 18.76 12.12 7.67
C VAL A 793 20.20 12.40 8.02
#